data_AF-A0A814TUN9-F1
#
_entry.id   AF-A0A814TUN9-F1
#
_cell.length_a   1.000
_cell.length_b   1.000
_cell.length_c   1.000
_cell.angle_alpha   90.00
_cell.angle_beta   90.00
_cell.angle_gamma   90.00
#
_symmetry.space_group_name_H-M   'P 1'
#
loop_
_entity.id
_entity.type
_entity.pdbx_description
1 polymer ?
#
loop_
_entity_poly.entity_id
_entity_poly.type
_entity_poly.pdbx_seq_one_letter_code
_entity_poly.pdbx_strand_id
1 'polypeptide(L)'
;MKETSTCDQSNKYKRIYYRLININLFDENEELSFEEQLRATKIFFSLLIISLSIVIIFTSYSVRTNTVIIQSPKQNSFEKLSTQYPTTLSCPCTQSSIRYDQFLSFDTIYHPICTSQFVNQTFISSLIEYNMSNYYPLDYRIMAASHFQIIALLCKTVKQMVSDALEEFTTKYIITNKALFNDIFNVQIEALIEQLKATTMANIKHINDFLWFNIFQNRIVSGLRTNYYIDTVPGSAVSIFLMSGYTNENKTCTCTLSDNCVHQAGIYNLTGRVGLQIPLLFGSLANDAPLLLTIPGIMVGCLPYNSILASKLECFYNQSCIDQIQIFMKGFSLVKPLSSSHFEKNTTVNDLFHQLFIESWNPMINFTGYFHICSPNSCTYSYNRRFNLFYIIVTIISLFGGLKTILYFSTPVLVIFIRRIQNCKNVQNTNDEHSTMNQTNERNQNFKQWFSFHISKIYQKYLTLNMFPLLSDIMDGIYSTHIFILSLIIGVLVLVFYSSLTVYIRINSVYQPSMNEYEQLYKQYSSTLTCPCTRLSVSYSSIIYMKPYYHQVCSSDFVKDDKWLLYSLGIDGFINSRDFRIRTSTTFSMLQKLCILSMEAVTNELAVFNSLQFVNRQVLPKTTFDIQTSQLIQQFQKQ
;
A
#
# COMPACT_ATOMS: atom_id res chain seq x y z
N MET A 1 10.13 19.53 -85.81
CA MET A 1 11.26 20.50 -85.79
C MET A 1 11.11 21.41 -84.57
N LYS A 2 11.77 21.05 -83.47
CA LYS A 2 12.03 21.92 -82.32
C LYS A 2 13.21 21.29 -81.58
N GLU A 3 14.40 21.54 -82.11
CA GLU A 3 15.64 21.40 -81.36
C GLU A 3 15.80 22.62 -80.46
N THR A 4 16.20 22.37 -79.21
CA THR A 4 17.14 23.13 -78.36
C THR A 4 16.68 23.16 -76.90
N SER A 5 17.47 22.54 -76.01
CA SER A 5 17.90 23.04 -74.69
C SER A 5 18.26 21.91 -73.70
N THR A 6 19.22 21.05 -74.05
CA THR A 6 19.87 20.13 -73.10
C THR A 6 21.40 20.28 -73.11
N CYS A 7 21.88 21.53 -73.09
CA CYS A 7 23.30 21.88 -72.94
C CYS A 7 23.48 23.11 -72.02
N ASP A 8 23.09 23.02 -70.74
CA ASP A 8 23.52 24.01 -69.73
C ASP A 8 23.74 23.42 -68.32
N GLN A 9 23.05 22.32 -67.94
CA GLN A 9 23.20 21.75 -66.60
C GLN A 9 24.54 21.00 -66.39
N SER A 10 25.00 20.19 -67.35
CA SER A 10 26.28 19.45 -67.25
C SER A 10 27.49 20.39 -67.13
N ASN A 11 27.44 21.56 -67.78
CA ASN A 11 28.52 22.52 -67.77
C ASN A 11 28.57 23.32 -66.46
N LYS A 12 27.44 23.60 -65.81
CA LYS A 12 27.41 24.24 -64.47
C LYS A 12 28.00 23.35 -63.39
N TYR A 13 27.66 22.05 -63.35
CA TYR A 13 28.25 21.14 -62.36
C TYR A 13 29.75 20.95 -62.56
N LYS A 14 30.22 20.80 -63.80
CA LYS A 14 31.66 20.74 -64.09
C LYS A 14 32.37 22.05 -63.75
N ARG A 15 31.77 23.20 -64.01
CA ARG A 15 32.35 24.53 -63.73
C ARG A 15 32.39 24.85 -62.24
N ILE A 16 31.37 24.41 -61.48
CA ILE A 16 31.35 24.50 -60.02
C ILE A 16 32.35 23.52 -59.40
N TYR A 17 32.42 22.28 -59.91
CA TYR A 17 33.41 21.28 -59.48
C TYR A 17 34.85 21.73 -59.74
N TYR A 18 35.14 22.29 -60.92
CA TYR A 18 36.44 22.89 -61.24
C TYR A 18 36.76 24.09 -60.35
N ARG A 19 35.76 24.96 -60.07
CA ARG A 19 35.94 26.07 -59.13
C ARG A 19 36.20 25.58 -57.72
N LEU A 20 35.48 24.55 -57.24
CA LEU A 20 35.63 23.95 -55.91
C LEU A 20 36.98 23.26 -55.71
N ILE A 21 37.53 22.62 -56.75
CA ILE A 21 38.84 21.95 -56.70
C ILE A 21 40.00 22.95 -56.69
N ASN A 22 39.81 24.11 -57.34
CA ASN A 22 40.82 25.16 -57.45
C ASN A 22 40.60 26.30 -56.45
N ILE A 23 39.71 26.14 -55.46
CA ILE A 23 39.62 27.11 -54.36
C ILE A 23 40.95 27.04 -53.60
N ASN A 24 41.61 28.19 -53.55
CA ASN A 24 42.76 28.40 -52.71
C ASN A 24 42.39 29.44 -51.66
N LEU A 25 42.11 29.01 -50.44
CA LEU A 25 41.81 29.91 -49.32
C LEU A 25 43.07 30.61 -48.79
N PHE A 26 44.26 30.20 -49.23
CA PHE A 26 45.55 30.64 -48.70
C PHE A 26 46.45 31.23 -49.81
N ASP A 27 45.84 31.82 -50.84
CA ASP A 27 46.52 32.43 -51.99
C ASP A 27 47.46 33.57 -51.61
N GLU A 28 47.14 34.29 -50.53
CA GLU A 28 47.96 35.37 -49.97
C GLU A 28 49.14 34.90 -49.11
N ASN A 29 49.31 33.59 -48.87
CA ASN A 29 50.36 33.08 -47.97
C ASN A 29 51.67 32.75 -48.72
N GLU A 30 52.58 33.71 -48.78
CA GLU A 30 53.88 33.62 -49.48
C GLU A 30 54.84 32.54 -48.94
N GLU A 31 54.59 31.99 -47.75
CA GLU A 31 55.43 30.93 -47.14
C GLU A 31 55.14 29.52 -47.67
N LEU A 32 53.97 29.31 -48.29
CA LEU A 32 53.52 28.02 -48.81
C LEU A 32 53.66 28.00 -50.33
N SER A 33 54.16 26.90 -50.89
CA SER A 33 54.10 26.71 -52.34
C SER A 33 52.65 26.60 -52.81
N PHE A 34 52.38 26.89 -54.09
CA PHE A 34 51.02 26.80 -54.64
C PHE A 34 50.33 25.44 -54.37
N GLU A 35 51.10 24.34 -54.44
CA GLU A 35 50.59 23.00 -54.10
C GLU A 35 50.25 22.84 -52.61
N GLU A 36 51.03 23.48 -51.73
CA GLU A 36 50.82 23.47 -50.29
C GLU A 36 49.63 24.33 -49.88
N GLN A 37 49.40 25.45 -50.56
CA GLN A 37 48.22 26.31 -50.37
C GLN A 37 46.90 25.56 -50.74
N LEU A 38 46.91 24.82 -51.86
CA LEU A 38 45.80 23.95 -52.25
C LEU A 38 45.58 22.79 -51.26
N ARG A 39 46.66 22.20 -50.74
CA ARG A 39 46.60 21.15 -49.71
C ARG A 39 46.07 21.69 -48.38
N ALA A 40 46.48 22.90 -47.98
CA ALA A 40 45.97 23.60 -46.81
C ALA A 40 44.46 23.82 -46.94
N THR A 41 43.97 24.28 -48.10
CA THR A 41 42.54 24.48 -48.32
C THR A 41 41.72 23.20 -48.16
N LYS A 42 42.23 22.06 -48.66
CA LYS A 42 41.58 20.75 -48.50
C LYS A 42 41.56 20.26 -47.05
N ILE A 43 42.65 20.45 -46.32
CA ILE A 43 42.74 20.10 -44.90
C ILE A 43 41.80 20.97 -44.06
N PHE A 44 41.72 22.28 -44.37
CA PHE A 44 40.81 23.21 -43.72
C PHE A 44 39.35 22.74 -43.84
N PHE A 45 38.88 22.45 -45.06
CA PHE A 45 37.51 21.98 -45.27
C PHE A 45 37.24 20.62 -44.61
N SER A 46 38.22 19.71 -44.62
CA SER A 46 38.09 18.40 -43.97
C SER A 46 37.96 18.54 -42.45
N LEU A 47 38.80 19.36 -41.82
CA LEU A 47 38.73 19.63 -40.39
C LEU A 47 37.44 20.35 -40.00
N LEU A 48 36.95 21.27 -40.83
CA LEU A 48 35.68 21.96 -40.62
C LEU A 48 34.50 20.99 -40.66
N ILE A 49 34.46 20.07 -41.63
CA ILE A 49 33.40 19.05 -41.73
C ILE A 49 33.43 18.10 -40.52
N ILE A 50 34.63 17.64 -40.11
CA ILE A 50 34.80 16.73 -38.97
C ILE A 50 34.33 17.41 -37.68
N SER A 51 34.78 18.64 -37.43
CA SER A 51 34.40 19.38 -36.22
C SER A 51 32.90 19.70 -36.17
N LEU A 52 32.29 20.12 -37.28
CA LEU A 52 30.84 20.30 -37.36
C LEU A 52 30.07 19.00 -37.12
N SER A 53 30.56 17.88 -37.65
CA SER A 53 29.94 16.55 -37.44
C SER A 53 29.99 16.14 -35.98
N ILE A 54 31.10 16.37 -35.28
CA ILE A 54 31.24 16.08 -33.84
C ILE A 54 30.25 16.90 -33.02
N VAL A 55 30.10 18.20 -33.31
CA VAL A 55 29.13 19.07 -32.62
C VAL A 55 27.69 18.61 -32.86
N ILE A 56 27.35 18.22 -34.09
CA ILE A 56 26.02 17.69 -34.44
C ILE A 56 25.74 16.40 -33.67
N ILE A 57 26.68 15.46 -33.66
CA ILE A 57 26.54 14.18 -32.94
C ILE A 57 26.37 14.44 -31.43
N PHE A 58 27.25 15.23 -30.83
CA PHE A 58 27.18 15.54 -29.40
C PHE A 58 25.87 16.21 -28.98
N THR A 59 25.41 17.20 -29.76
CA THR A 59 24.14 17.91 -29.49
C THR A 59 22.91 17.04 -29.75
N SER A 60 22.99 16.04 -30.63
CA SER A 60 21.86 15.14 -30.91
C SER A 60 21.71 14.00 -29.90
N TYR A 61 22.80 13.55 -29.26
CA TYR A 61 22.77 12.54 -28.18
C TYR A 61 22.47 13.12 -26.81
N SER A 62 22.66 14.42 -26.62
CA SER A 62 22.43 15.06 -25.33
C SER A 62 20.93 15.19 -25.02
N VAL A 63 20.54 14.73 -23.83
CA VAL A 63 19.14 14.71 -23.36
C VAL A 63 18.97 15.73 -22.24
N ARG A 64 17.87 16.49 -22.30
CA ARG A 64 17.49 17.44 -21.26
C ARG A 64 16.25 16.95 -20.53
N THR A 65 16.30 16.94 -19.20
CA THR A 65 15.11 16.74 -18.37
C THR A 65 14.32 18.04 -18.32
N ASN A 66 13.07 18.01 -18.76
CA ASN A 66 12.14 19.11 -18.61
C ASN A 66 11.19 18.80 -17.45
N THR A 67 11.02 19.78 -16.57
CA THR A 67 10.04 19.73 -15.49
C THR A 67 8.86 20.59 -15.88
N VAL A 68 7.65 20.04 -15.81
CA VAL A 68 6.39 20.74 -16.06
C VAL A 68 5.67 20.92 -14.73
N ILE A 69 5.20 22.14 -14.49
CA ILE A 69 4.41 22.50 -13.32
C ILE A 69 2.99 22.82 -13.80
N ILE A 70 2.01 22.10 -13.27
CA ILE A 70 0.59 22.35 -13.51
C ILE A 70 0.01 22.96 -12.26
N GLN A 71 -0.52 24.17 -12.38
CA GLN A 71 -1.25 24.84 -11.30
C GLN A 71 -2.68 24.31 -11.23
N SER A 72 -3.17 24.08 -10.00
CA SER A 72 -4.54 23.64 -9.69
C SER A 72 -5.05 22.52 -10.63
N PRO A 73 -4.39 21.36 -10.65
CA PRO A 73 -4.72 20.23 -11.52
C PRO A 73 -6.13 19.69 -11.23
N LYS A 74 -6.91 19.45 -12.30
CA LYS A 74 -8.18 18.72 -12.21
C LYS A 74 -7.92 17.22 -12.04
N GLN A 75 -8.84 16.49 -11.40
CA GLN A 75 -8.73 15.04 -11.19
C GLN A 75 -8.43 14.27 -12.48
N ASN A 76 -9.20 14.49 -13.56
CA ASN A 76 -8.99 13.80 -14.83
C ASN A 76 -7.59 14.05 -15.42
N SER A 77 -7.01 15.23 -15.17
CA SER A 77 -5.65 15.54 -15.59
C SER A 77 -4.63 14.80 -14.72
N PHE A 78 -4.85 14.76 -13.41
CA PHE A 78 -4.03 13.99 -12.47
C PHE A 78 -4.03 12.49 -12.83
N GLU A 79 -5.20 11.89 -13.06
CA GLU A 79 -5.32 10.47 -13.42
C GLU A 79 -4.57 10.15 -14.71
N LYS A 80 -4.74 10.96 -15.77
CA LYS A 80 -3.97 10.79 -17.01
C LYS A 80 -2.46 10.87 -16.76
N LEU A 81 -2.00 11.89 -16.05
CA LEU A 81 -0.57 12.06 -15.74
C LEU A 81 -0.05 10.94 -14.84
N SER A 82 -0.88 10.40 -13.95
CA SER A 82 -0.49 9.30 -13.06
C SER A 82 -0.18 8.03 -13.83
N THR A 83 -0.87 7.80 -14.95
CA THR A 83 -0.59 6.67 -15.85
C THR A 83 0.62 6.93 -16.74
N GLN A 84 0.83 8.18 -17.17
CA GLN A 84 1.89 8.52 -18.12
C GLN A 84 3.26 8.76 -17.45
N TYR A 85 3.26 9.31 -16.23
CA TYR A 85 4.46 9.70 -15.48
C TYR A 85 4.43 9.20 -14.03
N PRO A 86 4.21 7.89 -13.78
CA PRO A 86 3.97 7.35 -12.43
C PRO A 86 5.16 7.53 -11.47
N THR A 87 6.38 7.68 -11.97
CA THR A 87 7.61 7.76 -11.17
C THR A 87 8.04 9.18 -10.82
N THR A 88 7.65 10.16 -11.64
CA THR A 88 8.08 11.56 -11.49
C THR A 88 6.94 12.51 -11.14
N LEU A 89 5.67 12.09 -11.28
CA LEU A 89 4.52 12.89 -10.89
C LEU A 89 4.47 13.04 -9.37
N SER A 90 4.46 14.29 -8.91
CA SER A 90 4.35 14.65 -7.51
C SER A 90 3.34 15.78 -7.36
N CYS A 91 2.30 15.53 -6.58
CA CYS A 91 1.21 16.47 -6.34
C CYS A 91 1.03 16.63 -4.83
N PRO A 92 1.71 17.57 -4.17
CA PRO A 92 1.53 17.81 -2.74
C PRO A 92 0.08 18.17 -2.43
N CYS A 93 -0.51 17.52 -1.42
CA CYS A 93 -1.83 17.89 -0.92
C CYS A 93 -1.75 19.19 -0.11
N THR A 94 -2.81 20.01 -0.15
CA THR A 94 -2.97 21.14 0.76
C THR A 94 -3.31 20.69 2.18
N GLN A 95 -4.11 19.63 2.29
CA GLN A 95 -4.43 18.98 3.55
C GLN A 95 -3.78 17.59 3.61
N SER A 96 -2.90 17.37 4.58
CA SER A 96 -2.12 16.13 4.71
C SER A 96 -2.78 15.06 5.57
N SER A 97 -3.90 15.39 6.22
CA SER A 97 -4.65 14.53 7.11
C SER A 97 -6.13 14.72 6.83
N ILE A 98 -6.77 13.69 6.26
CA ILE A 98 -8.15 13.74 5.78
C ILE A 98 -8.96 12.68 6.52
N ARG A 99 -10.09 13.05 7.12
CA ARG A 99 -10.92 12.08 7.86
C ARG A 99 -11.62 11.12 6.88
N TYR A 100 -11.82 9.88 7.31
CA TYR A 100 -12.45 8.84 6.49
C TYR A 100 -13.90 9.19 6.15
N ASP A 101 -14.67 9.75 7.09
CA ASP A 101 -16.06 10.18 6.85
C ASP A 101 -16.27 11.15 5.68
N GLN A 102 -15.22 11.85 5.23
CA GLN A 102 -15.31 12.76 4.11
C GLN A 102 -15.30 12.06 2.74
N PHE A 103 -14.88 10.80 2.67
CA PHE A 103 -14.77 10.04 1.42
C PHE A 103 -15.25 8.59 1.53
N LEU A 104 -15.64 8.12 2.71
CA LEU A 104 -16.10 6.77 2.97
C LEU A 104 -17.37 6.80 3.82
N SER A 105 -18.36 6.02 3.40
CA SER A 105 -19.61 5.81 4.15
C SER A 105 -20.06 4.36 4.01
N PHE A 106 -20.97 3.91 4.87
CA PHE A 106 -21.44 2.53 4.93
C PHE A 106 -22.97 2.50 4.94
N ASP A 107 -23.55 1.55 4.20
CA ASP A 107 -24.99 1.23 4.23
C ASP A 107 -25.19 -0.24 4.59
N THR A 108 -25.08 -0.53 5.88
CA THR A 108 -25.08 -1.91 6.37
C THR A 108 -26.48 -2.52 6.34
N ILE A 109 -26.61 -3.64 5.66
CA ILE A 109 -27.84 -4.44 5.58
C ILE A 109 -27.73 -5.59 6.59
N TYR A 110 -28.68 -5.66 7.52
CA TYR A 110 -28.75 -6.71 8.52
C TYR A 110 -29.66 -7.87 8.10
N HIS A 111 -29.43 -9.03 8.71
CA HIS A 111 -30.15 -10.27 8.52
C HIS A 111 -31.66 -10.06 8.73
N PRO A 112 -32.53 -10.67 7.90
CA PRO A 112 -33.98 -10.49 7.97
C PRO A 112 -34.57 -10.72 9.37
N ILE A 113 -34.00 -11.62 10.17
CA ILE A 113 -34.45 -11.84 11.55
C ILE A 113 -34.45 -10.54 12.39
N CYS A 114 -33.44 -9.69 12.21
CA CYS A 114 -33.24 -8.45 12.97
C CYS A 114 -34.12 -7.28 12.51
N THR A 115 -34.90 -7.46 11.44
CA THR A 115 -35.88 -6.48 10.92
C THR A 115 -37.29 -7.07 10.84
N SER A 116 -37.44 -8.36 11.13
CA SER A 116 -38.71 -9.08 11.11
C SER A 116 -39.61 -8.81 12.31
N GLN A 117 -40.84 -9.30 12.24
CA GLN A 117 -41.79 -9.24 13.37
C GLN A 117 -41.37 -10.11 14.56
N PHE A 118 -40.47 -11.08 14.36
CA PHE A 118 -40.03 -12.00 15.41
C PHE A 118 -39.24 -11.33 16.54
N VAL A 119 -38.66 -10.16 16.30
CA VAL A 119 -37.94 -9.38 17.32
C VAL A 119 -38.80 -8.29 17.97
N ASN A 120 -40.08 -8.18 17.58
CA ASN A 120 -40.98 -7.17 18.12
C ASN A 120 -41.50 -7.56 19.51
N GLN A 121 -41.59 -6.58 20.41
CA GLN A 121 -42.09 -6.80 21.77
C GLN A 121 -43.53 -7.35 21.80
N THR A 122 -44.39 -6.92 20.87
CA THR A 122 -45.77 -7.42 20.76
C THR A 122 -45.81 -8.91 20.45
N PHE A 123 -44.97 -9.37 19.52
CA PHE A 123 -44.85 -10.78 19.18
C PHE A 123 -44.31 -11.57 20.38
N ILE A 124 -43.18 -11.13 20.96
CA ILE A 124 -42.55 -11.82 22.10
C ILE A 124 -43.51 -11.95 23.29
N SER A 125 -44.24 -10.88 23.62
CA SER A 125 -45.18 -10.87 24.75
C SER A 125 -46.38 -11.80 24.49
N SER A 126 -46.74 -12.04 23.23
CA SER A 126 -47.82 -12.94 22.86
C SER A 126 -47.49 -14.42 23.07
N LEU A 127 -46.22 -14.77 23.27
CA LEU A 127 -45.76 -16.13 23.52
C LEU A 127 -45.78 -16.53 25.01
N ILE A 128 -46.13 -15.61 25.91
CA ILE A 128 -46.11 -15.82 27.36
C ILE A 128 -47.46 -16.36 27.83
N GLU A 129 -47.47 -17.57 28.41
CA GLU A 129 -48.66 -18.19 29.02
C GLU A 129 -48.56 -18.31 30.56
N TYR A 130 -49.68 -18.22 31.27
CA TYR A 130 -49.72 -18.20 32.75
C TYR A 130 -49.22 -19.50 33.43
N ASN A 131 -49.22 -20.63 32.72
CA ASN A 131 -48.89 -21.96 33.27
C ASN A 131 -47.62 -22.58 32.68
N MET A 132 -46.75 -21.81 32.01
CA MET A 132 -45.55 -22.34 31.33
C MET A 132 -44.62 -23.12 32.28
N SER A 133 -44.53 -22.73 33.56
CA SER A 133 -43.70 -23.44 34.54
C SER A 133 -44.14 -24.88 34.83
N ASN A 134 -45.37 -25.24 34.45
CA ASN A 134 -45.87 -26.62 34.58
C ASN A 134 -45.48 -27.46 33.37
N TYR A 135 -45.10 -26.87 32.23
CA TYR A 135 -44.85 -27.64 31.02
C TYR A 135 -43.63 -28.56 31.16
N TYR A 136 -43.59 -29.57 30.31
CA TYR A 136 -42.47 -30.49 30.24
C TYR A 136 -41.19 -29.72 29.82
N PRO A 137 -40.00 -29.94 30.41
CA PRO A 137 -38.86 -29.06 30.19
C PRO A 137 -38.33 -28.97 28.76
N LEU A 138 -38.62 -29.95 27.90
CA LEU A 138 -38.29 -29.91 26.46
C LEU A 138 -39.40 -29.24 25.62
N ASP A 139 -40.49 -28.82 26.25
CA ASP A 139 -41.58 -28.12 25.58
C ASP A 139 -41.16 -26.70 25.19
N TYR A 140 -41.18 -26.43 23.88
CA TYR A 140 -40.72 -25.18 23.31
C TYR A 140 -41.47 -23.96 23.84
N ARG A 141 -42.75 -24.12 24.23
CA ARG A 141 -43.56 -23.01 24.76
C ARG A 141 -42.94 -22.39 26.01
N ILE A 142 -42.14 -23.14 26.77
CA ILE A 142 -41.40 -22.60 27.93
C ILE A 142 -40.33 -21.59 27.49
N MET A 143 -39.63 -21.87 26.39
CA MET A 143 -38.44 -21.12 25.97
C MET A 143 -38.68 -20.13 24.85
N ALA A 144 -39.78 -20.26 24.10
CA ALA A 144 -40.04 -19.50 22.89
C ALA A 144 -39.92 -17.98 23.11
N ALA A 145 -40.60 -17.44 24.13
CA ALA A 145 -40.52 -16.01 24.47
C ALA A 145 -39.07 -15.57 24.75
N SER A 146 -38.33 -16.35 25.54
CA SER A 146 -36.93 -16.05 25.89
C SER A 146 -35.99 -16.16 24.69
N HIS A 147 -36.19 -17.11 23.78
CA HIS A 147 -35.38 -17.22 22.56
C HIS A 147 -35.52 -15.99 21.68
N PHE A 148 -36.75 -15.56 21.39
CA PHE A 148 -36.96 -14.37 20.57
C PHE A 148 -36.55 -13.08 21.28
N GLN A 149 -36.68 -13.01 22.61
CA GLN A 149 -36.13 -11.92 23.41
C GLN A 149 -34.60 -11.87 23.30
N ILE A 150 -33.91 -13.03 23.34
CA ILE A 150 -32.47 -13.10 23.17
C ILE A 150 -32.09 -12.69 21.74
N ILE A 151 -32.75 -13.21 20.70
CA ILE A 151 -32.50 -12.80 19.32
C ILE A 151 -32.66 -11.28 19.15
N ALA A 152 -33.74 -10.70 19.69
CA ALA A 152 -33.97 -9.25 19.64
C ALA A 152 -32.84 -8.48 20.34
N LEU A 153 -32.39 -8.97 21.49
CA LEU A 153 -31.27 -8.37 22.22
C LEU A 153 -29.95 -8.50 21.43
N LEU A 154 -29.64 -9.66 20.87
CA LEU A 154 -28.45 -9.88 20.05
C LEU A 154 -28.45 -8.94 18.84
N CYS A 155 -29.57 -8.85 18.10
CA CYS A 155 -29.74 -7.93 16.99
C CYS A 155 -29.51 -6.47 17.42
N LYS A 156 -30.05 -6.05 18.57
CA LYS A 156 -29.86 -4.69 19.09
C LYS A 156 -28.39 -4.43 19.45
N THR A 157 -27.77 -5.35 20.19
CA THR A 157 -26.37 -5.24 20.62
C THR A 157 -25.42 -5.15 19.44
N VAL A 158 -25.62 -5.99 18.43
CA VAL A 158 -24.82 -6.00 17.22
C VAL A 158 -24.98 -4.72 16.42
N LYS A 159 -26.21 -4.23 16.23
CA LYS A 159 -26.45 -2.94 15.56
C LYS A 159 -25.72 -1.80 16.25
N GLN A 160 -25.78 -1.74 17.58
CA GLN A 160 -25.06 -0.73 18.35
C GLN A 160 -23.55 -0.88 18.19
N MET A 161 -23.01 -2.08 18.37
CA MET A 161 -21.57 -2.34 18.26
C MET A 161 -21.02 -1.99 16.88
N VAL A 162 -21.73 -2.37 15.81
CA VAL A 162 -21.35 -2.05 14.44
C VAL A 162 -21.41 -0.54 14.23
N SER A 163 -22.46 0.14 14.71
CA SER A 163 -22.57 1.60 14.63
C SER A 163 -21.39 2.30 15.33
N ASP A 164 -21.06 1.88 16.54
CA ASP A 164 -19.97 2.45 17.33
C ASP A 164 -18.61 2.20 16.64
N ALA A 165 -18.39 0.99 16.12
CA ALA A 165 -17.18 0.64 15.38
C ALA A 165 -17.03 1.46 14.09
N LEU A 166 -18.12 1.67 13.36
CA LEU A 166 -18.14 2.51 12.15
C LEU A 166 -17.90 3.98 12.50
N GLU A 167 -18.48 4.50 13.57
CA GLU A 167 -18.26 5.88 14.03
C GLU A 167 -16.79 6.08 14.43
N GLU A 168 -16.23 5.19 15.25
CA GLU A 168 -14.81 5.26 15.62
C GLU A 168 -13.91 5.17 14.38
N PHE A 169 -14.19 4.22 13.48
CA PHE A 169 -13.40 4.05 12.27
C PHE A 169 -13.45 5.28 11.36
N THR A 170 -14.63 5.86 11.14
CA THR A 170 -14.80 6.99 10.22
C THR A 170 -14.20 8.30 10.75
N THR A 171 -13.96 8.40 12.07
CA THR A 171 -13.21 9.54 12.66
C THR A 171 -11.70 9.46 12.47
N LYS A 172 -11.17 8.31 12.02
CA LYS A 172 -9.74 8.13 11.71
C LYS A 172 -9.36 8.89 10.43
N TYR A 173 -8.06 9.07 10.23
CA TYR A 173 -7.51 9.91 9.16
C TYR A 173 -6.62 9.11 8.21
N ILE A 174 -6.71 9.43 6.91
CA ILE A 174 -5.68 9.07 5.95
C ILE A 174 -4.61 10.15 5.99
N ILE A 175 -3.36 9.73 6.21
CA ILE A 175 -2.22 10.64 6.32
C ILE A 175 -1.37 10.50 5.06
N THR A 176 -1.33 11.57 4.27
CA THR A 176 -0.50 11.62 3.07
C THR A 176 -0.12 13.06 2.76
N ASN A 177 1.14 13.29 2.43
CA ASN A 177 1.60 14.62 1.99
C ASN A 177 1.44 14.84 0.48
N LYS A 178 1.03 13.81 -0.27
CA LYS A 178 0.84 13.84 -1.72
C LYS A 178 -0.47 13.17 -2.11
N ALA A 179 -1.06 13.61 -3.22
CA ALA A 179 -2.24 12.97 -3.78
C ALA A 179 -1.92 11.51 -4.09
N LEU A 180 -2.59 10.60 -3.38
CA LEU A 180 -2.53 9.18 -3.67
C LEU A 180 -3.11 8.89 -5.05
N PHE A 181 -2.50 7.92 -5.73
CA PHE A 181 -3.04 7.38 -6.96
C PHE A 181 -4.30 6.57 -6.67
N ASN A 182 -5.26 6.56 -7.60
CA ASN A 182 -6.57 5.94 -7.40
C ASN A 182 -6.46 4.44 -7.07
N ASP A 183 -5.57 3.72 -7.75
CA ASP A 183 -5.25 2.31 -7.47
C ASP A 183 -4.70 2.10 -6.05
N ILE A 184 -3.76 2.96 -5.61
CA ILE A 184 -3.21 2.88 -4.24
C ILE A 184 -4.28 3.21 -3.20
N PHE A 185 -5.05 4.26 -3.45
CA PHE A 185 -6.11 4.70 -2.55
C PHE A 185 -7.14 3.60 -2.33
N ASN A 186 -7.68 3.00 -3.40
CA ASN A 186 -8.68 1.94 -3.26
C ASN A 186 -8.13 0.73 -2.51
N VAL A 187 -6.93 0.25 -2.87
CA VAL A 187 -6.31 -0.90 -2.19
C VAL A 187 -6.07 -0.62 -0.71
N GLN A 188 -5.62 0.59 -0.36
CA GLN A 188 -5.39 0.97 1.02
C GLN A 188 -6.71 1.05 1.82
N ILE A 189 -7.76 1.63 1.25
CA ILE A 189 -9.06 1.76 1.92
C ILE A 189 -9.76 0.41 2.04
N GLU A 190 -9.72 -0.44 1.02
CA GLU A 190 -10.25 -1.81 1.07
C GLU A 190 -9.57 -2.63 2.18
N ALA A 191 -8.24 -2.57 2.30
CA ALA A 191 -7.51 -3.25 3.36
C ALA A 191 -7.95 -2.79 4.77
N LEU A 192 -8.20 -1.49 4.95
CA LEU A 192 -8.68 -0.93 6.20
C LEU A 192 -10.13 -1.34 6.52
N ILE A 193 -10.99 -1.44 5.50
CA ILE A 193 -12.36 -1.93 5.65
C ILE A 193 -12.36 -3.41 6.06
N GLU A 194 -11.54 -4.24 5.43
CA GLU A 194 -11.43 -5.65 5.81
C GLU A 194 -10.90 -5.83 7.25
N GLN A 195 -9.96 -4.99 7.67
CA GLN A 195 -9.52 -4.94 9.05
C GLN A 195 -10.68 -4.61 10.01
N LEU A 196 -11.44 -3.56 9.71
CA LEU A 196 -12.59 -3.15 10.52
C LEU A 196 -13.59 -4.32 10.69
N LYS A 197 -13.93 -5.00 9.59
CA LYS A 197 -14.83 -6.16 9.62
C LYS A 197 -14.27 -7.27 10.51
N ALA A 198 -13.02 -7.65 10.30
CA ALA A 198 -12.37 -8.74 11.03
C ALA A 198 -12.29 -8.46 12.54
N THR A 199 -11.83 -7.27 12.93
CA THR A 199 -11.76 -6.85 14.34
C THR A 199 -13.16 -6.79 14.97
N THR A 200 -14.17 -6.27 14.28
CA THR A 200 -15.54 -6.21 14.81
C THR A 200 -16.12 -7.62 15.04
N MET A 201 -15.91 -8.54 14.10
CA MET A 201 -16.33 -9.95 14.25
C MET A 201 -15.56 -10.69 15.35
N ALA A 202 -14.27 -10.43 15.51
CA ALA A 202 -13.48 -10.99 16.60
C ALA A 202 -13.98 -10.50 17.97
N ASN A 203 -14.25 -9.20 18.09
CA ASN A 203 -14.75 -8.58 19.31
C ASN A 203 -16.09 -9.18 19.76
N ILE A 204 -17.05 -9.38 18.85
CA ILE A 204 -18.33 -9.98 19.23
C ILE A 204 -18.17 -11.43 19.70
N LYS A 205 -17.27 -12.19 19.06
CA LYS A 205 -16.96 -13.56 19.49
C LYS A 205 -16.37 -13.59 20.89
N HIS A 206 -15.41 -12.71 21.18
CA HIS A 206 -14.83 -12.60 22.52
C HIS A 206 -15.86 -12.22 23.59
N ILE A 207 -16.78 -11.29 23.28
CA ILE A 207 -17.87 -10.92 24.17
C ILE A 207 -18.83 -12.10 24.41
N ASN A 208 -19.18 -12.84 23.35
CA ASN A 208 -20.02 -14.03 23.45
C ASN A 208 -19.39 -15.10 24.35
N ASP A 209 -18.11 -15.41 24.14
CA ASP A 209 -17.38 -16.43 24.87
C ASP A 209 -17.22 -16.04 26.35
N PHE A 210 -16.95 -14.76 26.61
CA PHE A 210 -16.91 -14.22 27.98
C PHE A 210 -18.27 -14.30 28.66
N LEU A 211 -19.35 -13.91 27.97
CA LEU A 211 -20.71 -13.97 28.51
C LEU A 211 -21.10 -15.42 28.84
N TRP A 212 -20.91 -16.35 27.90
CA TRP A 212 -21.24 -17.75 28.11
C TRP A 212 -20.45 -18.36 29.27
N PHE A 213 -19.15 -18.06 29.34
CA PHE A 213 -18.30 -18.50 30.43
C PHE A 213 -18.81 -17.99 31.79
N ASN A 214 -19.19 -16.71 31.89
CA ASN A 214 -19.75 -16.15 33.12
C ASN A 214 -21.07 -16.81 33.52
N ILE A 215 -21.96 -17.03 32.54
CA ILE A 215 -23.25 -17.68 32.77
C ILE A 215 -23.03 -19.09 33.34
N PHE A 216 -22.12 -19.86 32.74
CA PHE A 216 -21.86 -21.25 33.12
C PHE A 216 -21.12 -21.36 34.46
N GLN A 217 -20.01 -20.63 34.65
CA GLN A 217 -19.19 -20.73 35.87
C GLN A 217 -19.88 -20.15 37.11
N ASN A 218 -20.67 -19.09 36.96
CA ASN A 218 -21.48 -18.57 38.06
C ASN A 218 -22.76 -19.38 38.30
N ARG A 219 -23.02 -20.43 37.49
CA ARG A 219 -24.18 -21.31 37.59
C ARG A 219 -25.50 -20.52 37.66
N ILE A 220 -25.67 -19.58 36.73
CA ILE A 220 -26.84 -18.70 36.71
C ILE A 220 -28.12 -19.52 36.61
N VAL A 221 -29.02 -19.34 37.55
CA VAL A 221 -30.29 -20.07 37.63
C VAL A 221 -31.32 -19.45 36.68
N SER A 222 -31.92 -20.28 35.83
CA SER A 222 -32.99 -19.86 34.92
C SER A 222 -34.29 -19.64 35.69
N GLY A 223 -34.95 -18.50 35.47
CA GLY A 223 -36.32 -18.27 35.94
C GLY A 223 -37.34 -19.26 35.35
N LEU A 224 -37.01 -19.91 34.23
CA LEU A 224 -37.84 -20.94 33.59
C LEU A 224 -37.71 -22.33 34.26
N ARG A 225 -36.82 -22.48 35.25
CA ARG A 225 -36.58 -23.76 35.96
C ARG A 225 -36.22 -24.91 35.00
N THR A 226 -35.36 -24.60 34.04
CA THR A 226 -34.87 -25.51 32.99
C THR A 226 -33.52 -26.12 33.37
N ASN A 227 -32.64 -25.36 34.00
CA ASN A 227 -31.37 -25.86 34.56
C ASN A 227 -31.42 -26.23 36.05
N TYR A 228 -32.46 -25.83 36.77
CA TYR A 228 -32.72 -26.18 38.16
C TYR A 228 -34.19 -26.42 38.39
N TYR A 229 -34.51 -27.30 39.33
CA TYR A 229 -35.84 -27.48 39.87
C TYR A 229 -35.83 -27.34 41.39
N ILE A 230 -37.03 -27.24 41.95
CA ILE A 230 -37.24 -27.12 43.40
C ILE A 230 -37.96 -28.38 43.78
N ASP A 231 -37.34 -29.15 44.66
CA ASP A 231 -37.94 -30.32 45.28
C ASP A 231 -38.38 -29.98 46.70
N THR A 232 -39.57 -30.39 47.06
CA THR A 232 -40.13 -30.18 48.39
C THR A 232 -40.15 -31.52 49.10
N VAL A 233 -39.32 -31.68 50.13
CA VAL A 233 -39.27 -32.94 50.88
C VAL A 233 -40.59 -33.07 51.66
N PRO A 234 -41.44 -34.08 51.36
CA PRO A 234 -42.75 -34.21 51.97
C PRO A 234 -42.66 -34.27 53.50
N GLY A 235 -43.43 -33.45 54.19
CA GLY A 235 -43.43 -33.39 55.66
C GLY A 235 -42.31 -32.56 56.29
N SER A 236 -41.44 -31.92 55.49
CA SER A 236 -40.49 -30.91 55.97
C SER A 236 -40.84 -29.53 55.39
N ALA A 237 -40.59 -28.45 56.13
CA ALA A 237 -40.66 -27.09 55.60
C ALA A 237 -39.45 -26.71 54.71
N VAL A 238 -38.72 -27.72 54.20
CA VAL A 238 -37.45 -27.53 53.48
C VAL A 238 -37.69 -27.76 51.99
N SER A 239 -37.32 -26.76 51.19
CA SER A 239 -37.22 -26.86 49.74
C SER A 239 -35.75 -26.97 49.33
N ILE A 240 -35.42 -27.95 48.49
CA ILE A 240 -34.07 -28.18 47.99
C ILE A 240 -34.02 -27.76 46.53
N PHE A 241 -33.00 -26.96 46.18
CA PHE A 241 -32.70 -26.65 44.78
C PHE A 241 -31.83 -27.75 44.22
N LEU A 242 -32.39 -28.52 43.28
CA LEU A 242 -31.70 -29.61 42.62
C LEU A 242 -31.47 -29.26 41.15
N MET A 243 -30.37 -29.75 40.62
CA MET A 243 -29.93 -29.43 39.27
C MET A 243 -30.67 -30.31 38.26
N SER A 244 -31.05 -29.73 37.12
CA SER A 244 -31.60 -30.51 36.01
C SER A 244 -30.47 -31.23 35.25
N GLY A 245 -30.78 -32.45 34.81
CA GLY A 245 -30.04 -33.15 33.78
C GLY A 245 -30.99 -33.58 32.69
N TYR A 246 -30.46 -33.80 31.50
CA TYR A 246 -31.17 -34.32 30.35
C TYR A 246 -30.47 -35.59 29.90
N THR A 247 -31.23 -36.65 29.69
CA THR A 247 -30.72 -37.95 29.26
C THR A 247 -31.37 -38.31 27.95
N ASN A 248 -30.63 -38.87 27.00
CA ASN A 248 -31.14 -39.54 25.81
C ASN A 248 -30.52 -40.95 25.73
N GLU A 249 -31.01 -41.82 24.84
CA GLU A 249 -30.62 -43.24 24.67
C GLU A 249 -29.10 -43.48 24.65
N ASN A 250 -28.30 -42.49 24.21
CA ASN A 250 -26.84 -42.60 24.09
C ASN A 250 -26.01 -41.57 24.89
N LYS A 251 -26.63 -40.57 25.55
CA LYS A 251 -25.90 -39.49 26.26
C LYS A 251 -26.69 -38.91 27.43
N THR A 252 -26.04 -38.79 28.58
CA THR A 252 -26.50 -38.01 29.75
C THR A 252 -25.74 -36.69 29.78
N CYS A 253 -26.44 -35.56 29.80
CA CYS A 253 -25.84 -34.25 30.05
C CYS A 253 -26.48 -33.61 31.28
N THR A 254 -25.66 -33.04 32.17
CA THR A 254 -26.14 -32.31 33.34
C THR A 254 -25.81 -30.84 33.19
N CYS A 255 -26.69 -29.96 33.67
CA CYS A 255 -26.55 -28.52 33.47
C CYS A 255 -25.35 -27.88 34.19
N THR A 256 -24.59 -28.64 35.00
CA THR A 256 -23.34 -28.18 35.63
C THR A 256 -22.08 -28.79 35.04
N LEU A 257 -22.17 -29.93 34.34
CA LEU A 257 -20.99 -30.64 33.82
C LEU A 257 -20.87 -30.50 32.30
N SER A 258 -21.95 -30.19 31.61
CA SER A 258 -21.98 -30.06 30.15
C SER A 258 -22.40 -28.64 29.76
N ASP A 259 -21.50 -27.96 29.08
CA ASP A 259 -21.70 -26.65 28.46
C ASP A 259 -22.69 -26.70 27.28
N ASN A 260 -22.70 -27.81 26.53
CA ASN A 260 -23.52 -27.97 25.32
C ASN A 260 -24.72 -28.91 25.50
N CYS A 261 -25.35 -28.88 26.67
CA CYS A 261 -26.53 -29.68 26.97
C CYS A 261 -27.79 -29.09 26.31
N VAL A 262 -28.01 -29.46 25.04
CA VAL A 262 -29.14 -29.05 24.20
C VAL A 262 -29.79 -30.24 23.49
N HIS A 263 -31.10 -30.14 23.25
CA HIS A 263 -31.94 -31.18 22.66
C HIS A 263 -32.90 -30.57 21.64
N GLN A 264 -33.37 -31.39 20.69
CA GLN A 264 -34.36 -30.97 19.71
C GLN A 264 -35.62 -30.46 20.42
N ALA A 265 -36.09 -29.28 20.03
CA ALA A 265 -37.30 -28.69 20.59
C ALA A 265 -38.56 -29.39 20.06
N GLY A 266 -39.53 -29.57 20.95
CA GLY A 266 -40.83 -30.12 20.61
C GLY A 266 -41.96 -29.47 21.37
N ILE A 267 -43.19 -29.79 20.98
CA ILE A 267 -44.41 -29.46 21.71
C ILE A 267 -44.95 -30.75 22.28
N TYR A 268 -45.23 -30.77 23.57
CA TYR A 268 -45.64 -31.96 24.31
C TYR A 268 -47.05 -31.81 24.85
N ASN A 269 -47.74 -32.93 25.08
CA ASN A 269 -49.04 -32.89 25.73
C ASN A 269 -48.91 -32.42 27.19
N LEU A 270 -49.88 -31.65 27.67
CA LEU A 270 -49.90 -30.98 28.96
C LEU A 270 -50.13 -31.97 30.12
N THR A 271 -49.13 -32.79 30.45
CA THR A 271 -49.12 -33.64 31.66
C THR A 271 -48.13 -33.12 32.69
N GLY A 272 -48.06 -31.80 32.77
CA GLY A 272 -47.03 -31.02 33.43
C GLY A 272 -46.79 -31.37 34.89
N ARG A 273 -45.55 -31.80 35.22
CA ARG A 273 -44.82 -31.85 36.52
C ARG A 273 -45.56 -32.28 37.81
N VAL A 274 -46.89 -32.43 37.80
CA VAL A 274 -47.76 -32.76 38.92
C VAL A 274 -47.79 -34.27 39.04
N GLY A 275 -47.19 -34.80 40.11
CA GLY A 275 -47.13 -36.23 40.39
C GLY A 275 -45.94 -36.99 39.79
N LEU A 276 -45.04 -36.32 39.06
CA LEU A 276 -43.77 -36.90 38.64
C LEU A 276 -42.76 -36.87 39.79
N GLN A 277 -42.12 -38.00 40.10
CA GLN A 277 -40.93 -38.00 40.97
C GLN A 277 -39.83 -37.21 40.25
N ILE A 278 -39.59 -35.99 40.74
CA ILE A 278 -38.71 -34.98 40.15
C ILE A 278 -37.18 -35.31 40.17
N PRO A 279 -36.64 -36.33 40.88
CA PRO A 279 -35.18 -36.54 40.92
C PRO A 279 -34.51 -36.73 39.56
N LEU A 280 -35.26 -37.16 38.55
CA LEU A 280 -34.73 -37.49 37.22
C LEU A 280 -35.70 -36.97 36.15
N LEU A 281 -35.46 -35.75 35.66
CA LEU A 281 -36.05 -35.25 34.42
C LEU A 281 -35.42 -36.02 33.26
N PHE A 282 -35.91 -37.23 33.03
CA PHE A 282 -35.44 -38.06 31.93
C PHE A 282 -35.89 -37.42 30.61
N GLY A 283 -35.01 -37.42 29.59
CA GLY A 283 -35.42 -37.50 28.18
C GLY A 283 -35.41 -38.98 27.76
N SER A 284 -35.93 -39.84 28.63
CA SER A 284 -36.08 -41.27 28.33
C SER A 284 -37.44 -41.40 27.67
N LEU A 285 -37.44 -41.55 26.34
CA LEU A 285 -38.63 -41.62 25.48
C LEU A 285 -39.75 -42.55 26.00
N ALA A 286 -39.42 -43.54 26.84
CA ALA A 286 -40.39 -44.46 27.44
C ALA A 286 -41.25 -43.84 28.57
N ASN A 287 -40.78 -42.80 29.25
CA ASN A 287 -41.45 -42.15 30.39
C ASN A 287 -41.78 -40.66 30.14
N ASP A 288 -41.46 -40.15 28.95
CA ASP A 288 -41.67 -38.76 28.58
C ASP A 288 -43.12 -38.46 28.25
N ALA A 289 -43.51 -37.18 28.35
CA ALA A 289 -44.82 -36.75 27.86
C ALA A 289 -44.95 -37.05 26.35
N PRO A 290 -46.15 -37.34 25.82
CA PRO A 290 -46.34 -37.56 24.39
C PRO A 290 -45.92 -36.33 23.57
N LEU A 291 -45.02 -36.53 22.61
CA LEU A 291 -44.58 -35.52 21.65
C LEU A 291 -45.67 -35.29 20.58
N LEU A 292 -46.08 -34.04 20.40
CA LEU A 292 -47.11 -33.61 19.46
C LEU A 292 -46.52 -33.06 18.16
N LEU A 293 -45.41 -32.30 18.26
CA LEU A 293 -44.74 -31.67 17.12
C LEU A 293 -43.25 -31.52 17.43
N THR A 294 -42.40 -31.90 16.49
CA THR A 294 -40.98 -31.51 16.50
C THR A 294 -40.81 -30.22 15.71
N ILE A 295 -40.07 -29.26 16.23
CA ILE A 295 -39.84 -27.98 15.55
C ILE A 295 -38.47 -28.01 14.87
N PRO A 296 -38.38 -28.12 13.53
CA PRO A 296 -37.12 -28.26 12.82
C PRO A 296 -36.12 -27.13 13.14
N GLY A 297 -34.87 -27.52 13.38
CA GLY A 297 -33.76 -26.60 13.63
C GLY A 297 -33.74 -25.95 15.02
N ILE A 298 -34.83 -25.97 15.77
CA ILE A 298 -34.90 -25.32 17.08
C ILE A 298 -34.45 -26.28 18.18
N MET A 299 -33.64 -25.78 19.09
CA MET A 299 -33.05 -26.51 20.21
C MET A 299 -33.52 -25.90 21.53
N VAL A 300 -33.70 -26.73 22.55
CA VAL A 300 -33.97 -26.36 23.95
C VAL A 300 -32.90 -26.98 24.85
N GLY A 301 -32.74 -26.52 26.08
CA GLY A 301 -31.71 -27.08 26.96
C GLY A 301 -31.69 -26.45 28.34
N CYS A 302 -30.52 -26.45 28.97
CA CYS A 302 -30.37 -25.88 30.31
C CYS A 302 -30.74 -24.40 30.38
N LEU A 303 -30.29 -23.60 29.40
CA LEU A 303 -30.57 -22.17 29.35
C LEU A 303 -31.14 -21.78 27.97
N PRO A 304 -32.02 -20.75 27.92
CA PRO A 304 -32.46 -20.20 26.64
C PRO A 304 -31.30 -19.69 25.77
N TYR A 305 -30.23 -19.18 26.40
CA TYR A 305 -29.07 -18.62 25.72
C TYR A 305 -28.29 -19.63 24.88
N ASN A 306 -27.78 -20.71 25.48
CA ASN A 306 -27.01 -21.71 24.71
C ASN A 306 -27.91 -22.47 23.73
N SER A 307 -29.15 -22.74 24.10
CA SER A 307 -30.09 -23.44 23.22
C SER A 307 -30.46 -22.63 21.98
N ILE A 308 -30.71 -21.32 22.08
CA ILE A 308 -30.99 -20.51 20.89
C ILE A 308 -29.75 -20.36 20.01
N LEU A 309 -28.56 -20.20 20.59
CA LEU A 309 -27.31 -20.14 19.84
C LEU A 309 -27.03 -21.43 19.06
N ALA A 310 -27.36 -22.59 19.62
CA ALA A 310 -27.28 -23.89 18.95
C ALA A 310 -28.42 -24.13 17.93
N SER A 311 -29.47 -23.31 17.95
CA SER A 311 -30.62 -23.45 17.05
C SER A 311 -30.32 -22.89 15.66
N LYS A 312 -31.14 -23.32 14.70
CA LYS A 312 -31.19 -22.88 13.30
C LYS A 312 -32.56 -22.24 13.05
N LEU A 313 -32.62 -21.26 12.15
CA LEU A 313 -33.85 -20.52 11.86
C LEU A 313 -34.67 -21.10 10.69
N GLU A 314 -34.37 -22.33 10.25
CA GLU A 314 -34.95 -22.96 9.05
C GLU A 314 -36.48 -22.97 9.02
N CYS A 315 -37.14 -23.21 10.17
CA CYS A 315 -38.60 -23.19 10.28
C CYS A 315 -39.19 -21.81 9.95
N PHE A 316 -38.51 -20.72 10.32
CA PHE A 316 -39.01 -19.36 10.14
C PHE A 316 -38.91 -18.84 8.70
N TYR A 317 -38.28 -19.60 7.80
CA TYR A 317 -38.32 -19.36 6.36
C TYR A 317 -39.49 -20.07 5.66
N ASN A 318 -40.26 -20.91 6.38
CA ASN A 318 -41.33 -21.73 5.81
C ASN A 318 -42.67 -21.45 6.49
N GLN A 319 -43.62 -20.91 5.71
CA GLN A 319 -44.97 -20.60 6.21
C GLN A 319 -45.66 -21.82 6.84
N SER A 320 -45.56 -22.99 6.20
CA SER A 320 -46.20 -24.21 6.71
C SER A 320 -45.65 -24.64 8.08
N CYS A 321 -44.37 -24.37 8.35
CA CYS A 321 -43.77 -24.67 9.65
C CYS A 321 -44.25 -23.69 10.72
N ILE A 322 -44.31 -22.40 10.37
CA ILE A 322 -44.85 -21.35 11.24
C ILE A 322 -46.32 -21.65 11.61
N ASP A 323 -47.13 -22.03 10.61
CA ASP A 323 -48.55 -22.35 10.80
C ASP A 323 -48.74 -23.53 11.77
N GLN A 324 -47.88 -24.56 11.69
CA GLN A 324 -47.92 -25.71 12.61
C GLN A 324 -47.61 -25.31 14.05
N ILE A 325 -46.63 -24.44 14.28
CA ILE A 325 -46.31 -23.95 15.63
C ILE A 325 -47.46 -23.08 16.18
N GLN A 326 -48.04 -22.24 15.32
CA GLN A 326 -49.11 -21.31 15.69
C GLN A 326 -50.34 -22.02 16.27
N ILE A 327 -50.66 -23.24 15.82
CA ILE A 327 -51.77 -24.05 16.36
C ILE A 327 -51.64 -24.26 17.88
N PHE A 328 -50.41 -24.41 18.38
CA PHE A 328 -50.14 -24.80 19.76
C PHE A 328 -49.76 -23.63 20.67
N MET A 329 -49.45 -22.46 20.10
CA MET A 329 -49.04 -21.27 20.84
C MET A 329 -50.18 -20.26 20.86
N LYS A 330 -50.93 -20.20 21.98
CA LYS A 330 -52.07 -19.28 22.11
C LYS A 330 -51.56 -17.84 22.12
N GLY A 331 -51.94 -17.07 21.10
CA GLY A 331 -51.56 -15.65 20.99
C GLY A 331 -50.54 -15.36 19.88
N PHE A 332 -49.99 -16.37 19.22
CA PHE A 332 -49.06 -16.19 18.11
C PHE A 332 -49.70 -15.33 17.00
N SER A 333 -49.27 -14.08 16.89
CA SER A 333 -49.75 -13.14 15.89
C SER A 333 -49.41 -13.64 14.49
N LEU A 334 -50.22 -13.32 13.47
CA LEU A 334 -49.90 -13.55 12.06
C LEU A 334 -48.52 -12.93 11.74
N VAL A 335 -47.50 -13.77 11.66
CA VAL A 335 -46.13 -13.39 11.29
C VAL A 335 -45.81 -13.92 9.92
N LYS A 336 -45.09 -13.10 9.15
CA LYS A 336 -44.60 -13.49 7.83
C LYS A 336 -43.30 -14.28 7.95
N PRO A 337 -43.02 -15.20 7.02
CA PRO A 337 -41.74 -15.88 6.95
C PRO A 337 -40.62 -14.88 6.70
N LEU A 338 -39.40 -15.23 7.11
CA LEU A 338 -38.20 -14.47 6.81
C LEU A 338 -37.96 -14.40 5.30
N SER A 339 -37.51 -13.24 4.81
CA SER A 339 -37.07 -13.07 3.42
C SER A 339 -35.76 -13.83 3.17
N SER A 340 -35.36 -13.99 1.91
CA SER A 340 -34.10 -14.65 1.54
C SER A 340 -32.89 -14.01 2.24
N SER A 341 -31.90 -14.86 2.55
CA SER A 341 -30.61 -14.50 3.14
C SER A 341 -29.50 -15.14 2.30
N HIS A 342 -28.29 -14.55 2.32
CA HIS A 342 -27.11 -15.20 1.73
C HIS A 342 -26.59 -16.36 2.58
N PHE A 343 -26.98 -16.42 3.86
CA PHE A 343 -26.68 -17.54 4.74
C PHE A 343 -27.53 -18.76 4.37
N GLU A 344 -26.94 -19.95 4.47
CA GLU A 344 -27.70 -21.18 4.34
C GLU A 344 -28.75 -21.29 5.46
N LYS A 345 -29.94 -21.81 5.16
CA LYS A 345 -31.04 -21.93 6.14
C LYS A 345 -30.68 -22.80 7.36
N ASN A 346 -29.71 -23.69 7.20
CA ASN A 346 -29.19 -24.59 8.23
C ASN A 346 -28.13 -23.94 9.14
N THR A 347 -27.77 -22.67 8.91
CA THR A 347 -26.79 -21.91 9.69
C THR A 347 -27.31 -21.70 11.11
N THR A 348 -26.43 -21.86 12.11
CA THR A 348 -26.82 -21.67 13.51
C THR A 348 -26.94 -20.18 13.86
N VAL A 349 -27.75 -19.85 14.87
CA VAL A 349 -27.84 -18.47 15.37
C VAL A 349 -26.49 -18.01 15.92
N ASN A 350 -25.67 -18.91 16.48
CA ASN A 350 -24.30 -18.59 16.89
C ASN A 350 -23.44 -18.11 15.71
N ASP A 351 -23.49 -18.82 14.59
CA ASP A 351 -22.70 -18.45 13.40
C ASP A 351 -23.21 -17.14 12.79
N LEU A 352 -24.54 -16.93 12.75
CA LEU A 352 -25.12 -15.65 12.35
C LEU A 352 -24.65 -14.51 13.27
N PHE A 353 -24.61 -14.76 14.58
CA PHE A 353 -24.20 -13.77 15.58
C PHE A 353 -22.71 -13.44 15.48
N HIS A 354 -21.84 -14.44 15.27
CA HIS A 354 -20.40 -14.24 15.05
C HIS A 354 -20.12 -13.51 13.73
N GLN A 355 -21.03 -13.60 12.76
CA GLN A 355 -21.04 -12.81 11.53
C GLN A 355 -21.89 -11.53 11.63
N LEU A 356 -22.14 -11.07 12.87
CA LEU A 356 -22.80 -9.81 13.19
C LEU A 356 -24.20 -9.66 12.57
N PHE A 357 -24.88 -10.76 12.23
CA PHE A 357 -26.15 -10.73 11.50
C PHE A 357 -26.09 -9.75 10.30
N ILE A 358 -24.96 -9.63 9.60
CA ILE A 358 -24.82 -8.71 8.47
C ILE A 358 -24.98 -9.50 7.17
N GLU A 359 -25.85 -9.04 6.29
CA GLU A 359 -25.98 -9.53 4.92
C GLU A 359 -24.99 -8.84 3.97
N SER A 360 -24.79 -7.53 4.15
CA SER A 360 -23.77 -6.76 3.42
C SER A 360 -23.38 -5.50 4.16
N TRP A 361 -22.09 -5.13 4.08
CA TRP A 361 -21.55 -3.90 4.66
C TRP A 361 -21.68 -2.67 3.75
N ASN A 362 -21.86 -2.87 2.43
CA ASN A 362 -21.94 -1.85 1.37
C ASN A 362 -21.10 -0.57 1.63
N PRO A 363 -19.76 -0.65 1.59
CA PRO A 363 -18.92 0.54 1.67
C PRO A 363 -19.03 1.37 0.38
N MET A 364 -19.24 2.68 0.54
CA MET A 364 -19.26 3.65 -0.55
C MET A 364 -17.98 4.49 -0.49
N ILE A 365 -17.01 4.16 -1.34
CA ILE A 365 -15.71 4.82 -1.44
C ILE A 365 -15.76 5.90 -2.52
N ASN A 366 -15.36 7.13 -2.18
CA ASN A 366 -15.40 8.29 -3.08
C ASN A 366 -14.00 8.91 -3.29
N PHE A 367 -13.27 8.38 -4.27
CA PHE A 367 -11.96 8.94 -4.65
C PHE A 367 -12.04 10.41 -5.11
N THR A 368 -13.12 10.80 -5.79
CA THR A 368 -13.34 12.19 -6.23
C THR A 368 -13.43 13.15 -5.04
N GLY A 369 -14.19 12.75 -4.01
CA GLY A 369 -14.29 13.49 -2.75
C GLY A 369 -12.92 13.63 -2.08
N TYR A 370 -12.18 12.51 -1.96
CA TYR A 370 -10.82 12.52 -1.43
C TYR A 370 -9.88 13.46 -2.22
N PHE A 371 -9.85 13.38 -3.55
CA PHE A 371 -8.96 14.20 -4.37
C PHE A 371 -9.30 15.69 -4.25
N HIS A 372 -10.59 16.02 -4.17
CA HIS A 372 -11.06 17.39 -3.96
C HIS A 372 -10.64 17.95 -2.60
N ILE A 373 -10.57 17.12 -1.55
CA ILE A 373 -10.12 17.55 -0.22
C ILE A 373 -8.59 17.66 -0.17
N CYS A 374 -7.87 16.70 -0.74
CA CYS A 374 -6.42 16.79 -0.90
C CYS A 374 -6.02 18.07 -1.68
N SER A 375 -6.85 18.50 -2.64
CA SER A 375 -6.78 19.77 -3.38
C SER A 375 -5.34 20.23 -3.64
N PRO A 376 -4.57 19.50 -4.46
CA PRO A 376 -3.17 19.84 -4.70
C PRO A 376 -3.08 21.22 -5.37
N ASN A 377 -2.31 22.14 -4.80
CA ASN A 377 -2.11 23.48 -5.38
C ASN A 377 -1.34 23.43 -6.70
N SER A 378 -0.40 22.50 -6.80
CA SER A 378 0.39 22.28 -8.02
C SER A 378 0.80 20.83 -8.13
N CYS A 379 0.84 20.28 -9.35
CA CYS A 379 1.51 19.02 -9.67
C CYS A 379 2.79 19.30 -10.46
N THR A 380 3.86 18.57 -10.15
CA THR A 380 5.10 18.60 -10.92
C THR A 380 5.37 17.22 -11.50
N TYR A 381 5.82 17.18 -12.75
CA TYR A 381 6.33 15.94 -13.35
C TYR A 381 7.49 16.27 -14.29
N SER A 382 8.38 15.29 -14.47
CA SER A 382 9.57 15.46 -15.28
C SER A 382 9.66 14.38 -16.35
N TYR A 383 10.08 14.79 -17.55
CA TYR A 383 10.31 13.88 -18.67
C TYR A 383 11.55 14.28 -19.47
N ASN A 384 12.15 13.30 -20.14
CA ASN A 384 13.37 13.48 -20.90
C ASN A 384 13.04 13.85 -22.35
N ARG A 385 13.62 14.94 -22.86
CA ARG A 385 13.47 15.40 -24.24
C ARG A 385 14.83 15.68 -24.88
N ARG A 386 14.98 15.31 -26.15
CA ARG A 386 16.17 15.66 -26.96
C ARG A 386 16.13 17.13 -27.40
N PHE A 387 17.29 17.68 -27.73
CA PHE A 387 17.38 19.04 -28.29
C PHE A 387 16.56 19.17 -29.57
N ASN A 388 15.87 20.32 -29.71
CA ASN A 388 15.11 20.64 -30.92
C ASN A 388 16.07 21.02 -32.05
N LEU A 389 15.70 20.73 -33.30
CA LEU A 389 16.46 21.04 -34.51
C LEU A 389 16.86 22.52 -34.59
N PHE A 390 15.98 23.43 -34.16
CA PHE A 390 16.27 24.87 -34.08
C PHE A 390 17.46 25.18 -33.17
N TYR A 391 17.53 24.54 -32.00
CA TYR A 391 18.63 24.72 -31.06
C TYR A 391 19.95 24.22 -31.65
N ILE A 392 19.92 23.08 -32.34
CA ILE A 392 21.10 22.53 -33.04
C ILE A 392 21.60 23.51 -34.11
N ILE A 393 20.70 24.07 -34.91
CA ILE A 393 21.03 25.04 -35.97
C ILE A 393 21.65 26.31 -35.38
N VAL A 394 21.02 26.91 -34.36
CA VAL A 394 21.53 28.13 -33.71
C VAL A 394 22.92 27.88 -33.09
N THR A 395 23.12 26.71 -32.47
CA THR A 395 24.42 26.33 -31.90
C THR A 395 25.50 26.24 -32.99
N ILE A 396 25.20 25.63 -34.13
CA ILE A 396 26.13 25.55 -35.28
C ILE A 396 26.49 26.94 -35.80
N ILE A 397 25.50 27.81 -36.02
CA ILE A 397 25.71 29.17 -36.52
C ILE A 397 26.61 29.96 -35.55
N SER A 398 26.36 29.85 -34.23
CA SER A 398 27.15 30.54 -33.20
C SER A 398 28.61 30.06 -33.13
N LEU A 399 28.88 28.78 -33.38
CA LEU A 399 30.22 28.19 -33.31
C LEU A 399 31.01 28.35 -34.62
N PHE A 400 30.32 28.51 -35.76
CA PHE A 400 30.94 28.56 -37.08
C PHE A 400 31.98 29.68 -37.22
N GLY A 401 31.70 30.87 -36.66
CA GLY A 401 32.60 32.02 -36.74
C GLY A 401 33.94 31.80 -36.03
N GLY A 402 33.91 31.29 -34.80
CA GLY A 402 35.13 30.97 -34.04
C GLY A 402 35.91 29.81 -34.64
N LEU A 403 35.19 28.76 -35.03
CA LEU A 403 35.77 27.55 -35.61
C LEU A 403 36.48 27.83 -36.95
N LYS A 404 35.86 28.62 -37.84
CA LYS A 404 36.46 29.06 -39.10
C LYS A 404 37.79 29.77 -38.85
N THR A 405 37.81 30.69 -37.89
CA THR A 405 38.99 31.51 -37.60
C THR A 405 40.15 30.65 -37.09
N ILE A 406 39.91 29.78 -36.10
CA ILE A 406 40.94 28.90 -35.53
C ILE A 406 41.50 27.92 -36.57
N LEU A 407 40.62 27.33 -37.38
CA LEU A 407 41.04 26.41 -38.45
C LEU A 407 41.86 27.13 -39.52
N TYR A 408 41.52 28.37 -39.86
CA TYR A 408 42.26 29.15 -40.85
C TYR A 408 43.71 29.38 -40.42
N PHE A 409 43.95 29.71 -39.15
CA PHE A 409 45.31 29.90 -38.63
C PHE A 409 46.09 28.62 -38.39
N SER A 410 45.43 27.55 -37.92
CA SER A 410 46.11 26.30 -37.59
C SER A 410 46.48 25.46 -38.81
N THR A 411 45.73 25.58 -39.91
CA THR A 411 45.92 24.74 -41.10
C THR A 411 47.27 24.93 -41.81
N PRO A 412 47.78 26.16 -42.04
CA PRO A 412 49.13 26.38 -42.57
C PRO A 412 50.24 25.72 -41.72
N VAL A 413 50.11 25.83 -40.40
CA VAL A 413 51.07 25.25 -39.44
C VAL A 413 51.05 23.71 -39.54
N LEU A 414 49.86 23.11 -39.63
CA LEU A 414 49.71 21.67 -39.82
C LEU A 414 50.32 21.19 -41.15
N VAL A 415 50.15 21.94 -42.24
CA VAL A 415 50.76 21.60 -43.54
C VAL A 415 52.29 21.62 -43.46
N ILE A 416 52.86 22.66 -42.85
CA ILE A 416 54.33 22.77 -42.64
C ILE A 416 54.84 21.62 -41.75
N PHE A 417 54.07 21.24 -40.73
CA PHE A 417 54.41 20.13 -39.85
C PHE A 417 54.36 18.77 -40.58
N ILE A 418 53.31 18.53 -41.38
CA ILE A 418 53.17 17.33 -42.22
C ILE A 418 54.33 17.25 -43.23
N ARG A 419 54.70 18.38 -43.85
CA ARG A 419 55.86 18.48 -44.76
C ARG A 419 57.15 18.05 -44.05
N ARG A 420 57.39 18.52 -42.81
CA ARG A 420 58.58 18.13 -42.04
C ARG A 420 58.60 16.64 -41.71
N ILE A 421 57.48 16.04 -41.33
CA ILE A 421 57.40 14.59 -41.07
C ILE A 421 57.65 13.78 -42.35
N GLN A 422 57.10 14.21 -43.47
CA GLN A 422 57.35 13.58 -44.77
C GLN A 422 58.83 13.69 -45.17
N ASN A 423 59.46 14.84 -44.93
CA ASN A 423 60.89 15.04 -45.17
C ASN A 423 61.76 14.20 -44.23
N CYS A 424 61.41 14.05 -42.95
CA CYS A 424 62.13 13.16 -42.02
C CYS A 424 62.02 11.67 -42.40
N LYS A 425 60.86 11.23 -42.92
CA LYS A 425 60.70 9.86 -43.46
C LYS A 425 61.50 9.62 -44.73
N ASN A 426 61.63 10.63 -45.60
CA ASN A 426 62.46 10.53 -46.81
C ASN A 426 63.97 10.51 -46.50
N VAL A 427 64.41 11.18 -45.43
CA VAL A 427 65.81 11.18 -44.97
C VAL A 427 66.19 9.87 -44.27
N GLN A 428 65.26 9.21 -43.56
CA GLN A 428 65.52 7.88 -43.00
C GLN A 428 65.65 6.77 -44.06
N ASN A 429 65.03 6.93 -45.22
CA ASN A 429 65.20 5.97 -46.33
C ASN A 429 66.54 6.11 -47.09
N THR A 430 67.36 7.13 -46.80
CA THR A 430 68.66 7.35 -47.47
C THR A 430 69.87 7.08 -46.59
N ASN A 431 69.70 6.81 -45.29
CA ASN A 431 70.80 6.57 -44.35
C ASN A 431 70.54 5.32 -43.50
N ASP A 432 70.55 4.15 -44.14
CA ASP A 432 70.92 2.89 -43.49
C ASP A 432 72.40 2.61 -43.81
N GLU A 433 73.30 3.37 -43.18
CA GLU A 433 74.65 2.89 -42.82
C GLU A 433 75.30 3.85 -41.80
N HIS A 434 75.75 3.25 -40.69
CA HIS A 434 76.55 3.78 -39.59
C HIS A 434 75.95 4.79 -38.58
N SER A 435 75.50 4.20 -37.46
CA SER A 435 75.75 4.56 -36.05
C SER A 435 76.22 5.99 -35.68
N THR A 436 75.51 6.62 -34.74
CA THR A 436 76.06 6.86 -33.39
C THR A 436 75.01 7.27 -32.37
N MET A 437 75.26 6.78 -31.17
CA MET A 437 74.56 6.96 -29.90
C MET A 437 74.99 8.28 -29.25
N ASN A 438 74.04 8.92 -28.55
CA ASN A 438 74.11 10.17 -27.76
C ASN A 438 73.51 11.43 -28.42
N GLN A 439 72.18 11.51 -28.48
CA GLN A 439 71.49 12.78 -28.73
C GLN A 439 70.15 12.87 -27.98
N THR A 440 70.19 12.87 -26.65
CA THR A 440 69.01 13.12 -25.81
C THR A 440 69.07 14.43 -25.01
N ASN A 441 70.22 15.11 -24.94
CA ASN A 441 70.32 16.44 -24.29
C ASN A 441 70.36 17.65 -25.26
N GLU A 442 70.71 17.48 -26.53
CA GLU A 442 70.65 18.57 -27.52
C GLU A 442 69.24 18.82 -28.07
N ARG A 443 68.35 17.81 -28.06
CA ARG A 443 66.98 17.95 -28.56
C ARG A 443 66.15 18.95 -27.72
N ASN A 444 66.38 19.00 -26.41
CA ASN A 444 65.64 19.89 -25.52
C ASN A 444 66.11 21.35 -25.58
N GLN A 445 67.40 21.61 -25.81
CA GLN A 445 67.90 22.98 -26.03
C GLN A 445 67.55 23.49 -27.42
N ASN A 446 67.66 22.65 -28.45
CA ASN A 446 67.20 23.00 -29.80
C ASN A 446 65.69 23.22 -29.85
N PHE A 447 64.89 22.43 -29.13
CA PHE A 447 63.44 22.65 -29.05
C PHE A 447 63.12 23.96 -28.34
N LYS A 448 63.81 24.31 -27.24
CA LYS A 448 63.56 25.55 -26.50
C LYS A 448 63.98 26.79 -27.30
N GLN A 449 65.12 26.75 -27.99
CA GLN A 449 65.57 27.82 -28.89
C GLN A 449 64.67 27.95 -30.12
N TRP A 450 64.30 26.84 -30.75
CA TRP A 450 63.34 26.77 -31.86
C TRP A 450 61.95 27.29 -31.45
N PHE A 451 61.48 26.93 -30.26
CA PHE A 451 60.20 27.38 -29.70
C PHE A 451 60.25 28.89 -29.43
N SER A 452 61.33 29.42 -28.85
CA SER A 452 61.49 30.86 -28.63
C SER A 452 61.55 31.66 -29.95
N PHE A 453 62.26 31.13 -30.96
CA PHE A 453 62.39 31.73 -32.27
C PHE A 453 61.04 31.78 -33.00
N HIS A 454 60.26 30.69 -32.94
CA HIS A 454 58.94 30.69 -33.57
C HIS A 454 57.88 31.45 -32.78
N ILE A 455 57.92 31.45 -31.44
CA ILE A 455 57.09 32.36 -30.62
C ILE A 455 57.36 33.81 -31.02
N SER A 456 58.63 34.18 -31.21
CA SER A 456 59.00 35.54 -31.65
C SER A 456 58.50 35.86 -33.06
N LYS A 457 58.58 34.91 -34.02
CA LYS A 457 58.02 35.09 -35.37
C LYS A 457 56.49 35.15 -35.37
N ILE A 458 55.83 34.32 -34.57
CA ILE A 458 54.37 34.32 -34.40
C ILE A 458 53.93 35.65 -33.78
N TYR A 459 54.66 36.16 -32.80
CA TYR A 459 54.41 37.45 -32.16
C TYR A 459 54.57 38.61 -33.15
N GLN A 460 55.61 38.58 -34.00
CA GLN A 460 55.79 39.56 -35.07
C GLN A 460 54.66 39.48 -36.11
N LYS A 461 54.24 38.28 -36.50
CA LYS A 461 53.13 38.05 -37.44
C LYS A 461 51.76 38.40 -36.84
N TYR A 462 51.60 38.33 -35.51
CA TYR A 462 50.44 38.81 -34.77
C TYR A 462 50.37 40.34 -34.75
N LEU A 463 51.51 41.02 -34.58
CA LEU A 463 51.61 42.48 -34.61
C LEU A 463 51.27 43.09 -35.99
N THR A 464 51.59 42.39 -37.07
CA THR A 464 51.31 42.84 -38.46
C THR A 464 50.03 42.25 -39.05
N LEU A 465 49.26 41.51 -38.26
CA LEU A 465 48.08 40.79 -38.73
C LEU A 465 46.93 41.76 -39.03
N ASN A 466 46.49 41.78 -40.29
CA ASN A 466 45.28 42.48 -40.73
C ASN A 466 44.30 41.51 -41.38
N MET A 467 43.28 41.08 -40.64
CA MET A 467 42.17 40.24 -41.13
C MET A 467 41.11 41.03 -41.91
N PHE A 468 41.21 42.36 -41.96
CA PHE A 468 40.28 43.23 -42.68
C PHE A 468 41.04 44.16 -43.66
N PRO A 469 41.66 43.60 -44.71
CA PRO A 469 42.50 44.36 -45.65
C PRO A 469 41.72 45.33 -46.55
N LEU A 470 40.39 45.23 -46.56
CA LEU A 470 39.49 46.07 -47.38
C LEU A 470 39.15 47.43 -46.74
N LEU A 471 39.60 47.73 -45.53
CA LEU A 471 39.48 49.08 -44.96
C LEU A 471 40.51 50.02 -45.60
N SER A 472 40.10 51.26 -45.86
CA SER A 472 40.91 52.26 -46.56
C SER A 472 42.22 52.62 -45.86
N ASP A 473 42.33 52.34 -44.55
CA ASP A 473 43.54 52.51 -43.76
C ASP A 473 44.03 51.15 -43.23
N ILE A 474 45.28 50.82 -43.54
CA ILE A 474 45.96 49.59 -43.11
C ILE A 474 46.01 49.52 -41.57
N MET A 475 46.18 50.67 -40.90
CA MET A 475 46.24 50.73 -39.44
C MET A 475 44.88 50.40 -38.80
N ASP A 476 43.78 50.87 -39.37
CA ASP A 476 42.43 50.56 -38.90
C ASP A 476 42.09 49.08 -39.04
N GLY A 477 42.58 48.44 -40.11
CA GLY A 477 42.47 47.00 -40.29
C GLY A 477 43.25 46.19 -39.24
N ILE A 478 44.47 46.61 -38.89
CA ILE A 478 45.28 45.97 -37.84
C ILE A 478 44.62 46.12 -36.46
N TYR A 479 44.17 47.33 -36.10
CA TYR A 479 43.49 47.55 -34.82
C TYR A 479 42.17 46.77 -34.72
N SER A 480 41.38 46.75 -35.80
CA SER A 480 40.14 45.96 -35.87
C SER A 480 40.41 44.46 -35.71
N THR A 481 41.54 43.98 -36.25
CA THR A 481 41.97 42.59 -36.14
C THR A 481 42.34 42.22 -34.71
N HIS A 482 43.09 43.08 -34.00
CA HIS A 482 43.44 42.86 -32.60
C HIS A 482 42.22 42.91 -31.68
N ILE A 483 41.32 43.87 -31.88
CA ILE A 483 40.07 43.98 -31.13
C ILE A 483 39.18 42.75 -31.38
N PHE A 484 39.09 42.28 -32.61
CA PHE A 484 38.33 41.07 -32.94
C PHE A 484 38.92 39.83 -32.27
N ILE A 485 40.25 39.65 -32.32
CA ILE A 485 40.91 38.51 -31.66
C ILE A 485 40.74 38.58 -30.14
N LEU A 486 40.90 39.76 -29.54
CA LEU A 486 40.65 39.97 -28.11
C LEU A 486 39.20 39.62 -27.74
N SER A 487 38.24 40.09 -28.54
CA SER A 487 36.81 39.81 -28.35
C SER A 487 36.50 38.32 -28.51
N LEU A 488 37.17 37.63 -29.44
CA LEU A 488 37.04 36.20 -29.66
C LEU A 488 37.64 35.40 -28.49
N ILE A 489 38.81 35.79 -27.98
CA ILE A 489 39.42 35.17 -26.80
C ILE A 489 38.52 35.35 -25.58
N ILE A 490 38.02 36.56 -25.34
CA ILE A 490 37.07 36.85 -24.25
C ILE A 490 35.78 36.02 -24.44
N GLY A 491 35.24 35.97 -25.66
CA GLY A 491 34.05 35.17 -25.97
C GLY A 491 34.26 33.67 -25.73
N VAL A 492 35.41 33.13 -26.11
CA VAL A 492 35.78 31.72 -25.84
C VAL A 492 35.96 31.49 -24.35
N LEU A 493 36.59 32.40 -23.61
CA LEU A 493 36.72 32.29 -22.15
C LEU A 493 35.35 32.30 -21.46
N VAL A 494 34.46 33.19 -21.87
CA VAL A 494 33.07 33.24 -21.38
C VAL A 494 32.31 31.97 -21.74
N LEU A 495 32.47 31.44 -22.96
CA LEU A 495 31.81 30.21 -23.39
C LEU A 495 32.34 28.98 -22.63
N VAL A 496 33.66 28.89 -22.43
CA VAL A 496 34.31 27.84 -21.63
C VAL A 496 33.86 27.93 -20.18
N PHE A 497 33.77 29.13 -19.61
CA PHE A 497 33.24 29.36 -18.28
C PHE A 497 31.75 29.01 -18.17
N TYR A 498 30.93 29.37 -19.16
CA TYR A 498 29.52 29.00 -19.21
C TYR A 498 29.34 27.48 -19.37
N SER A 499 30.12 26.86 -20.25
CA SER A 499 30.10 25.41 -20.47
C SER A 499 30.62 24.60 -19.28
N SER A 500 31.55 25.15 -18.50
CA SER A 500 32.00 24.54 -17.24
C SER A 500 30.98 24.72 -16.12
N LEU A 501 30.15 25.77 -16.19
CA LEU A 501 29.02 25.98 -15.27
C LEU A 501 27.75 25.22 -15.66
N THR A 502 27.61 24.74 -16.91
CA THR A 502 26.46 23.92 -17.29
C THR A 502 26.47 22.59 -16.55
N VAL A 503 25.45 22.41 -15.70
CA VAL A 503 25.23 21.17 -14.95
C VAL A 503 24.59 20.13 -15.87
N TYR A 504 25.30 19.03 -16.11
CA TYR A 504 24.75 17.87 -16.83
C TYR A 504 24.21 16.87 -15.82
N ILE A 505 22.95 16.46 -15.99
CA ILE A 505 22.35 15.41 -15.15
C ILE A 505 22.79 14.06 -15.71
N ARG A 506 23.57 13.32 -14.93
CA ARG A 506 23.96 11.95 -15.24
C ARG A 506 23.03 10.99 -14.50
N ILE A 507 22.25 10.21 -15.23
CA ILE A 507 21.44 9.14 -14.64
C ILE A 507 22.37 7.93 -14.45
N ASN A 508 22.73 7.65 -13.21
CA ASN A 508 23.43 6.43 -12.84
C ASN A 508 22.40 5.44 -12.29
N SER A 509 22.16 4.36 -13.03
CA SER A 509 21.27 3.29 -12.60
C SER A 509 22.07 2.24 -11.84
N VAL A 510 21.69 1.99 -10.59
CA VAL A 510 22.21 0.89 -9.78
C VAL A 510 21.11 -0.17 -9.70
N TYR A 511 21.43 -1.38 -10.16
CA TYR A 511 20.48 -2.50 -10.11
C TYR A 511 20.62 -3.22 -8.77
N GLN A 512 19.50 -3.39 -8.05
CA GLN A 512 19.43 -4.06 -6.75
C GLN A 512 20.47 -3.52 -5.74
N PRO A 513 20.42 -2.22 -5.40
CA PRO A 513 21.36 -1.62 -4.46
C PRO A 513 21.27 -2.29 -3.09
N SER A 514 22.42 -2.45 -2.43
CA SER A 514 22.44 -2.87 -1.02
C SER A 514 21.89 -1.76 -0.11
N MET A 515 21.48 -2.10 1.12
CA MET A 515 20.98 -1.11 2.08
C MET A 515 22.01 0.01 2.36
N ASN A 516 23.29 -0.36 2.55
CA ASN A 516 24.36 0.63 2.75
C ASN A 516 24.55 1.54 1.54
N GLU A 517 24.46 0.99 0.33
CA GLU A 517 24.59 1.74 -0.90
C GLU A 517 23.42 2.72 -1.10
N TYR A 518 22.19 2.29 -0.79
CA TYR A 518 21.03 3.18 -0.75
C TYR A 518 21.22 4.32 0.26
N GLU A 519 21.63 4.03 1.49
CA GLU A 519 21.81 5.06 2.52
C GLU A 519 22.88 6.10 2.13
N GLN A 520 23.98 5.65 1.52
CA GLN A 520 25.02 6.54 1.00
C GLN A 520 24.48 7.43 -0.13
N LEU A 521 23.79 6.84 -1.10
CA LEU A 521 23.19 7.58 -2.22
C LEU A 521 22.12 8.56 -1.73
N TYR A 522 21.30 8.17 -0.76
CA TYR A 522 20.27 9.02 -0.19
C TYR A 522 20.87 10.22 0.55
N LYS A 523 21.95 10.02 1.33
CA LYS A 523 22.66 11.14 1.99
C LYS A 523 23.18 12.18 0.99
N GLN A 524 23.63 11.74 -0.18
CA GLN A 524 24.25 12.62 -1.17
C GLN A 524 23.25 13.20 -2.18
N TYR A 525 22.17 12.49 -2.48
CA TYR A 525 21.25 12.79 -3.60
C TYR A 525 19.76 12.72 -3.21
N SER A 526 19.41 12.94 -1.94
CA SER A 526 18.04 12.78 -1.40
C SER A 526 16.92 13.40 -2.24
N SER A 527 17.15 14.57 -2.85
CA SER A 527 16.14 15.29 -3.66
C SER A 527 15.91 14.70 -5.05
N THR A 528 16.83 13.89 -5.56
CA THR A 528 16.80 13.35 -6.93
C THR A 528 16.85 11.82 -7.00
N LEU A 529 17.09 11.15 -5.88
CA LEU A 529 17.16 9.70 -5.81
C LEU A 529 15.76 9.09 -5.96
N THR A 530 15.57 8.25 -6.98
CA THR A 530 14.34 7.48 -7.18
C THR A 530 14.63 5.99 -7.07
N CYS A 531 14.05 5.34 -6.07
CA CYS A 531 14.18 3.91 -5.85
C CYS A 531 12.80 3.25 -5.95
N PRO A 532 12.32 2.92 -7.15
CA PRO A 532 11.03 2.27 -7.33
C PRO A 532 11.05 0.86 -6.74
N CYS A 533 9.96 0.47 -6.10
CA CYS A 533 9.80 -0.86 -5.53
C CYS A 533 9.34 -1.86 -6.59
N THR A 534 9.85 -3.09 -6.55
CA THR A 534 9.37 -4.21 -7.40
C THR A 534 8.00 -4.73 -6.95
N ARG A 535 7.70 -4.59 -5.66
CA ARG A 535 6.39 -4.86 -5.06
C ARG A 535 5.87 -3.59 -4.41
N LEU A 536 4.61 -3.26 -4.67
CA LEU A 536 3.97 -2.05 -4.14
C LEU A 536 3.55 -2.19 -2.68
N SER A 537 3.41 -3.42 -2.20
CA SER A 537 2.94 -3.72 -0.86
C SER A 537 3.86 -4.74 -0.21
N VAL A 538 4.07 -4.56 1.09
CA VAL A 538 4.81 -5.49 1.93
C VAL A 538 4.00 -5.72 3.21
N SER A 539 3.82 -6.97 3.62
CA SER A 539 3.10 -7.29 4.86
C SER A 539 3.81 -6.71 6.09
N TYR A 540 3.04 -6.18 7.05
CA TYR A 540 3.56 -5.67 8.32
C TYR A 540 4.42 -6.69 9.06
N SER A 541 4.04 -7.98 9.00
CA SER A 541 4.80 -9.08 9.62
C SER A 541 6.28 -9.18 9.18
N SER A 542 6.61 -8.65 7.99
CA SER A 542 7.97 -8.67 7.46
C SER A 542 8.83 -7.48 7.90
N ILE A 543 8.20 -6.42 8.41
CA ILE A 543 8.87 -5.15 8.76
C ILE A 543 8.72 -4.78 10.23
N ILE A 544 7.72 -5.33 10.93
CA ILE A 544 7.42 -5.07 12.33
C ILE A 544 7.35 -6.41 13.05
N TYR A 545 8.08 -6.53 14.17
CA TYR A 545 8.00 -7.67 15.07
C TYR A 545 7.55 -7.20 16.45
N MET A 546 6.40 -7.69 16.91
CA MET A 546 5.86 -7.41 18.24
C MET A 546 5.71 -8.71 19.02
N LYS A 547 6.22 -8.70 20.26
CA LYS A 547 6.09 -9.81 21.20
C LYS A 547 5.39 -9.32 22.48
N PRO A 548 4.14 -9.74 22.75
CA PRO A 548 3.45 -9.34 23.95
C PRO A 548 4.03 -10.03 25.19
N TYR A 549 4.10 -9.29 26.30
CA TYR A 549 4.43 -9.81 27.61
C TYR A 549 3.21 -9.70 28.52
N TYR A 550 2.66 -10.85 28.88
CA TYR A 550 1.48 -10.91 29.75
C TYR A 550 1.89 -10.86 31.22
N HIS A 551 0.94 -10.45 32.07
CA HIS A 551 1.15 -10.41 33.51
C HIS A 551 1.50 -11.81 34.05
N GLN A 552 2.38 -11.87 35.05
CA GLN A 552 2.91 -13.14 35.60
C GLN A 552 1.82 -14.09 36.09
N VAL A 553 0.67 -13.56 36.52
CA VAL A 553 -0.51 -14.35 36.93
C VAL A 553 -0.95 -15.34 35.85
N CYS A 554 -0.91 -14.95 34.57
CA CYS A 554 -1.32 -15.79 33.45
C CYS A 554 -0.32 -16.92 33.13
N SER A 555 0.84 -16.89 33.76
CA SER A 555 1.88 -17.91 33.65
C SER A 555 2.08 -18.71 34.94
N SER A 556 1.30 -18.40 35.99
CA SER A 556 1.42 -18.96 37.34
C SER A 556 0.66 -20.27 37.52
N ASP A 557 0.97 -20.99 38.60
CA ASP A 557 0.30 -22.24 38.96
C ASP A 557 -1.18 -22.06 39.29
N PHE A 558 -1.63 -20.82 39.57
CA PHE A 558 -3.04 -20.51 39.81
C PHE A 558 -3.94 -20.71 38.58
N VAL A 559 -3.37 -20.77 37.38
CA VAL A 559 -4.12 -20.87 36.11
C VAL A 559 -3.60 -21.93 35.14
N LYS A 560 -2.36 -22.43 35.30
CA LYS A 560 -1.73 -23.34 34.33
C LYS A 560 -2.10 -24.82 34.50
N ASP A 561 -2.28 -25.24 35.74
CA ASP A 561 -2.50 -26.64 36.05
C ASP A 561 -3.78 -26.71 36.89
N ASP A 562 -4.75 -27.52 36.49
CA ASP A 562 -5.98 -27.80 37.24
C ASP A 562 -5.72 -28.35 38.67
N LYS A 563 -4.46 -28.42 39.12
CA LYS A 563 -4.01 -28.69 40.49
C LYS A 563 -4.79 -27.89 41.54
N TRP A 564 -5.02 -26.58 41.34
CA TRP A 564 -5.83 -25.78 42.27
C TRP A 564 -7.31 -26.15 42.22
N LEU A 565 -7.85 -26.49 41.04
CA LEU A 565 -9.22 -27.03 40.90
C LEU A 565 -9.36 -28.35 41.65
N LEU A 566 -8.39 -29.26 41.52
CA LEU A 566 -8.36 -30.56 42.19
C LEU A 566 -8.24 -30.44 43.72
N TYR A 567 -7.48 -29.46 44.22
CA TYR A 567 -7.33 -29.22 45.66
C TYR A 567 -8.65 -28.84 46.34
N SER A 568 -9.55 -28.17 45.61
CA SER A 568 -10.88 -27.80 46.12
C SER A 568 -11.91 -28.94 46.09
N LEU A 569 -11.68 -29.99 45.29
CA LEU A 569 -12.56 -31.15 45.16
C LEU A 569 -12.35 -32.20 46.27
N GLY A 570 -11.22 -32.15 46.98
CA GLY A 570 -10.88 -33.08 48.07
C GLY A 570 -11.41 -32.69 49.45
N ILE A 571 -12.41 -31.82 49.54
CA ILE A 571 -12.93 -31.35 50.83
C ILE A 571 -14.23 -32.08 51.17
N ASP A 572 -14.10 -33.10 52.01
CA ASP A 572 -15.25 -33.82 52.57
C ASP A 572 -15.83 -33.07 53.77
N GLY A 573 -17.17 -32.93 53.82
CA GLY A 573 -17.92 -32.41 54.96
C GLY A 573 -18.85 -31.22 54.66
N PHE A 574 -19.66 -30.84 55.65
CA PHE A 574 -20.52 -29.65 55.56
C PHE A 574 -19.68 -28.38 55.77
N ILE A 575 -19.21 -27.81 54.67
CA ILE A 575 -18.47 -26.56 54.68
C ILE A 575 -19.46 -25.39 54.65
N ASN A 576 -19.19 -24.33 55.41
CA ASN A 576 -19.99 -23.12 55.40
C ASN A 576 -20.04 -22.52 53.98
N SER A 577 -21.22 -22.16 53.48
CA SER A 577 -21.41 -21.56 52.14
C SER A 577 -20.60 -20.27 51.87
N ARG A 578 -20.07 -19.62 52.92
CA ARG A 578 -19.19 -18.45 52.83
C ARG A 578 -17.70 -18.80 52.84
N ASP A 579 -17.34 -20.06 53.01
CA ASP A 579 -15.97 -20.53 52.99
C ASP A 579 -15.39 -20.35 51.58
N PHE A 580 -14.21 -19.71 51.51
CA PHE A 580 -13.52 -19.44 50.26
C PHE A 580 -13.29 -20.72 49.44
N ARG A 581 -13.04 -21.85 50.11
CA ARG A 581 -12.70 -23.13 49.48
C ARG A 581 -13.80 -23.65 48.54
N ILE A 582 -15.06 -23.35 48.83
CA ILE A 582 -16.21 -23.71 47.98
C ILE A 582 -16.23 -22.86 46.69
N ARG A 583 -15.61 -21.67 46.70
CA ARG A 583 -15.56 -20.73 45.57
C ARG A 583 -14.20 -20.72 44.86
N THR A 584 -13.19 -21.38 45.41
CA THR A 584 -11.81 -21.38 44.91
C THR A 584 -11.73 -21.86 43.47
N SER A 585 -12.31 -23.02 43.14
CA SER A 585 -12.31 -23.56 41.77
C SER A 585 -12.93 -22.59 40.76
N THR A 586 -14.11 -22.06 41.07
CA THR A 586 -14.80 -21.11 40.20
C THR A 586 -14.02 -19.82 40.02
N THR A 587 -13.39 -19.31 41.08
CA THR A 587 -12.62 -18.05 41.05
C THR A 587 -11.37 -18.19 40.19
N PHE A 588 -10.60 -19.26 40.38
CA PHE A 588 -9.36 -19.48 39.63
C PHE A 588 -9.62 -19.95 38.19
N SER A 589 -10.70 -20.71 37.94
CA SER A 589 -11.17 -20.98 36.57
C SER A 589 -11.52 -19.67 35.84
N MET A 590 -12.17 -18.72 36.53
CA MET A 590 -12.45 -17.40 35.97
C MET A 590 -11.19 -16.60 35.66
N LEU A 591 -10.21 -16.62 36.55
CA LEU A 591 -8.92 -15.99 36.31
C LEU A 591 -8.17 -16.62 35.12
N GLN A 592 -8.18 -17.95 35.01
CA GLN A 592 -7.61 -18.68 33.88
C GLN A 592 -8.26 -18.26 32.57
N LYS A 593 -9.59 -18.19 32.52
CA LYS A 593 -10.29 -17.78 31.30
C LYS A 593 -10.03 -16.32 30.94
N LEU A 594 -9.95 -15.41 31.91
CA LEU A 594 -9.56 -14.02 31.67
C LEU A 594 -8.17 -13.93 31.02
N CYS A 595 -7.22 -14.75 31.48
CA CYS A 595 -5.89 -14.85 30.88
C CYS A 595 -5.94 -15.37 29.45
N ILE A 596 -6.68 -16.46 29.20
CA ILE A 596 -6.86 -17.01 27.84
C ILE A 596 -7.48 -15.98 26.91
N LEU A 597 -8.58 -15.34 27.32
CA LEU A 597 -9.26 -14.33 26.51
C LEU A 597 -8.36 -13.13 26.23
N SER A 598 -7.56 -12.68 27.20
CA SER A 598 -6.60 -11.58 26.99
C SER A 598 -5.51 -11.98 25.99
N MET A 599 -5.00 -13.21 26.07
CA MET A 599 -4.00 -13.73 25.15
C MET A 599 -4.54 -13.92 23.72
N GLU A 600 -5.74 -14.48 23.60
CA GLU A 600 -6.42 -14.66 22.32
C GLU A 600 -6.75 -13.31 21.67
N ALA A 601 -7.28 -12.35 22.43
CA ALA A 601 -7.56 -11.00 21.92
C ALA A 601 -6.32 -10.36 21.31
N VAL A 602 -5.20 -10.32 22.05
CA VAL A 602 -3.94 -9.75 21.54
C VAL A 602 -3.39 -10.56 20.37
N THR A 603 -3.47 -11.90 20.41
CA THR A 603 -2.95 -12.75 19.33
C THR A 603 -3.74 -12.59 18.03
N ASN A 604 -5.07 -12.48 18.12
CA ASN A 604 -5.96 -12.28 16.98
C ASN A 604 -5.74 -10.89 16.37
N GLU A 605 -5.74 -9.84 17.18
CA GLU A 605 -5.47 -8.48 16.71
C GLU A 605 -4.06 -8.36 16.12
N LEU A 606 -3.06 -9.02 16.72
CA LEU A 606 -1.71 -9.07 16.18
C LEU A 606 -1.67 -9.83 14.83
N ALA A 607 -2.43 -10.90 14.67
CA ALA A 607 -2.52 -11.63 13.40
C ALA A 607 -3.15 -10.75 12.30
N VAL A 608 -4.21 -10.01 12.63
CA VAL A 608 -4.83 -9.03 11.71
C VAL A 608 -3.83 -7.94 11.38
N PHE A 609 -3.21 -7.29 12.37
CA PHE A 609 -2.18 -6.27 12.18
C PHE A 609 -1.04 -6.76 11.28
N ASN A 610 -0.56 -7.98 11.51
CA ASN A 610 0.51 -8.58 10.73
C ASN A 610 0.10 -8.84 9.26
N SER A 611 -1.17 -9.09 8.99
CA SER A 611 -1.71 -9.29 7.63
C SER A 611 -1.78 -8.00 6.80
N LEU A 612 -1.82 -6.84 7.46
CA LEU A 612 -1.90 -5.53 6.81
C LEU A 612 -0.70 -5.27 5.92
N GLN A 613 -0.91 -4.40 4.93
CA GLN A 613 0.06 -4.10 3.90
C GLN A 613 0.62 -2.68 4.10
N PHE A 614 1.94 -2.59 4.15
CA PHE A 614 2.68 -1.34 4.01
C PHE A 614 2.83 -1.05 2.52
N VAL A 615 2.11 -0.04 2.03
CA VAL A 615 2.02 0.25 0.59
C VAL A 615 2.86 1.46 0.24
N ASN A 616 3.81 1.29 -0.68
CA ASN A 616 4.58 2.39 -1.26
C ASN A 616 5.13 2.05 -2.65
N ARG A 617 5.19 3.05 -3.55
CA ARG A 617 5.82 2.92 -4.88
C ARG A 617 7.35 3.09 -4.82
N GLN A 618 7.88 3.70 -3.77
CA GLN A 618 9.30 3.99 -3.63
C GLN A 618 9.83 3.63 -2.23
N VAL A 619 11.11 3.30 -2.16
CA VAL A 619 11.80 3.06 -0.89
C VAL A 619 11.80 4.35 -0.08
N LEU A 620 11.26 4.29 1.13
CA LEU A 620 11.22 5.42 2.05
C LEU A 620 12.59 5.68 2.69
N PRO A 621 12.91 6.96 2.96
CA PRO A 621 14.01 7.30 3.85
C PRO A 621 13.81 6.65 5.22
N LYS A 622 14.89 6.15 5.82
CA LYS A 622 14.87 5.47 7.12
C LYS A 622 14.11 6.27 8.19
N THR A 623 14.37 7.57 8.31
CA THR A 623 13.66 8.43 9.27
C THR A 623 12.15 8.50 9.03
N THR A 624 11.72 8.54 7.77
CA THR A 624 10.29 8.57 7.41
C THR A 624 9.64 7.22 7.67
N PHE A 625 10.35 6.14 7.32
CA PHE A 625 9.91 4.78 7.59
C PHE A 625 9.77 4.52 9.10
N ASP A 626 10.74 4.92 9.90
CA ASP A 626 10.73 4.77 11.36
C ASP A 626 9.58 5.56 12.00
N ILE A 627 9.30 6.79 11.52
CA ILE A 627 8.15 7.59 11.99
C ILE A 627 6.82 6.90 11.64
N GLN A 628 6.65 6.46 10.39
CA GLN A 628 5.42 5.82 9.96
C GLN A 628 5.19 4.50 10.70
N THR A 629 6.20 3.65 10.82
CA THR A 629 6.11 2.39 11.57
C THR A 629 5.84 2.62 13.06
N SER A 630 6.47 3.63 13.67
CA SER A 630 6.18 4.01 15.07
C SER A 630 4.74 4.47 15.26
N GLN A 631 4.19 5.23 14.31
CA GLN A 631 2.78 5.64 14.33
C GLN A 631 1.84 4.45 14.19
N LEU A 632 2.16 3.50 13.30
CA LEU A 632 1.38 2.26 13.14
C LEU A 632 1.37 1.42 14.43
N ILE A 633 2.52 1.30 15.10
CA ILE A 633 2.64 0.60 16.39
C ILE A 633 1.84 1.32 17.48
N GLN A 634 1.93 2.66 17.56
CA GLN A 634 1.16 3.44 18.53
C GLN A 634 -0.34 3.37 18.28
N GLN A 635 -0.78 3.30 17.02
CA GLN A 635 -2.18 3.10 16.67
C GLN A 635 -2.65 1.73 17.12
N PHE A 636 -1.87 0.68 16.85
CA PHE A 636 -2.17 -0.68 17.32
C PHE A 636 -2.25 -0.77 18.84
N GLN A 637 -1.35 -0.10 19.58
CA GLN A 637 -1.35 -0.12 21.05
C GLN A 637 -2.54 0.63 21.69
N LYS A 638 -3.20 1.52 20.95
CA LYS A 638 -4.34 2.31 21.43
C LYS A 638 -5.69 1.70 21.05
N GLN A 639 -5.71 0.78 20.09
CA GLN A 639 -6.85 -0.10 19.81
C GLN A 639 -6.88 -1.22 20.85
#